data_AF-A0A8B8DA89-F1
#
_entry.id   AF-A0A8B8DA89-F1
#
_cell.length_a   1.000
_cell.length_b   1.000
_cell.length_c   1.000
_cell.angle_alpha   90.00
_cell.angle_beta   90.00
_cell.angle_gamma   90.00
#
_symmetry.space_group_name_H-M   'P 1'
#
loop_
_entity.id
_entity.type
_entity.pdbx_description
1 polymer ?
#
loop_
_entity_poly.entity_id
_entity_poly.type
_entity_poly.pdbx_seq_one_letter_code
_entity_poly.pdbx_strand_id
1 'polypeptide(L)'
;MTVEQPALPQQKIHAQQRPRDAESVLFAKVKEVTGVNDDIVIQRACEACQDSSGNVKVEDVVSMLLNDDSIHAKTKSKVVPISTNDDKTKSCEPRVDQSSMDARGQGIEKKNTCDKQNVPYGPLNKNQAVIDLTSDTGDQDDIQKAIAASLQETQAGVGILGGQISREEQDISRVLEQSLAESKAGSKRKRGDIWFIDPLNPYERKREEGCPVGLKNVGNTCWFSAVIQSLFHLRKFRHLVLSLKIPKELVQDNSIETRNLRFMQELRHLFALMIGSQKKYVDPSKAVEILKEAFSSSTSSGVSDSQQDVSEFQHKLLEWLEDAFKSHPFRSSSPSPSERNNMEEPTQNRNPMCELFYGQYRAEGTNEGKGFSNEENFGQFPLQVNGFRDIHESLEAATAQGEIETINRNATQKSGQELWFTRLPPVLTFELSRFQFNQQLGRPEKIHNKIEFPHVIYMDRYLDCNKEYTRQRREQVKKLMEELVVLYARLDKFNHYGSGSKKVPLQDVLSYALEFAQCKTTSITPQDIEMESPNASNCTEDDREKDEHRSQVTDDVSTDVVMTTIPTTPVKETRSNQYISDPAPRHVSDSELQVLQECLHRWRNEVEQDVRELQEEINKLELTKNSMYSDGAMKKCPYQLHAVLVHEGQAASGHYWAYIYDPTKKEWLKYNDIAVTPASWDDLVKESVGGYHNASAYCLMYVGQSQIESNSLSDMPLQTDLKNLPDDLKGIVMDDNKAFSQEMLDWDEQQTRSVTTPTAGNLGEGDGNTKQEKSSVKSPSCQTASTQTPIVVKSNLPVQHAEMLLEETKQQLSHIAKSEIHANKGPESVLQLAIQSELKHMDQVFSTVTQKLPREDARLLYPVVYLKCCMAPAKVIDRFIHEQFSYCPLDGDERFKEIKKIARDKLALYHETSDALEKTTQMWHEKYNQFRKIAFLFVRGLQLFHDEKYEDALLYLVHCHVLNCNLVEKNNEQWGLQKKLINFYRRQCLLHLNDIATSQFETQDDIRECLKLMNDFVVPCLPLLLTSNYRDDVSAGEEMREKWCSFLGREICGDKIEKLQDLMSKLFDPPTESKSAQIPAVMSRDLKDLYTNYLIVMNVAYESGYIERALNSS
;
A
#
# COMPACT_ATOMS: atom_id res chain seq x y z
N MET A 1 31.79 -43.56 23.38
CA MET A 1 31.80 -45.03 23.21
C MET A 1 31.30 -45.34 21.81
N THR A 2 32.00 -46.27 21.18
CA THR A 2 32.02 -46.68 19.76
C THR A 2 30.75 -47.35 19.23
N VAL A 3 30.79 -47.60 17.89
CA VAL A 3 30.15 -48.69 17.10
C VAL A 3 28.96 -48.21 16.23
N GLU A 4 29.22 -47.81 14.98
CA GLU A 4 29.22 -48.60 13.71
C GLU A 4 27.82 -48.88 13.12
N GLN A 5 27.60 -48.35 11.92
CA GLN A 5 26.57 -48.75 10.95
C GLN A 5 27.02 -49.98 10.16
N PRO A 6 26.09 -50.82 9.65
CA PRO A 6 26.29 -51.60 8.45
C PRO A 6 25.45 -51.09 7.27
N ALA A 7 26.01 -51.24 6.08
CA ALA A 7 25.55 -50.74 4.79
C ALA A 7 24.57 -51.69 4.04
N LEU A 8 23.65 -51.06 3.28
CA LEU A 8 23.11 -51.37 1.92
C LEU A 8 22.57 -52.79 1.58
N PRO A 9 21.48 -52.90 0.76
CA PRO A 9 21.54 -52.55 -0.67
C PRO A 9 20.29 -51.91 -1.31
N GLN A 10 20.53 -50.91 -2.16
CA GLN A 10 19.57 -50.38 -3.14
C GLN A 10 19.61 -51.22 -4.43
N GLN A 11 18.45 -51.72 -4.87
CA GLN A 11 18.25 -52.23 -6.23
C GLN A 11 17.79 -51.10 -7.15
N LYS A 12 18.50 -50.96 -8.28
CA LYS A 12 18.15 -50.12 -9.44
C LYS A 12 17.00 -50.73 -10.23
N ILE A 13 16.07 -49.90 -10.71
CA ILE A 13 15.35 -50.13 -11.96
C ILE A 13 15.41 -48.84 -12.80
N HIS A 14 15.90 -49.00 -14.03
CA HIS A 14 16.05 -47.98 -15.07
C HIS A 14 14.70 -47.60 -15.71
N ALA A 15 14.53 -46.31 -16.04
CA ALA A 15 13.64 -45.88 -17.12
C ALA A 15 14.41 -44.96 -18.09
N GLN A 16 14.32 -45.28 -19.38
CA GLN A 16 15.02 -44.65 -20.50
C GLN A 16 14.35 -43.32 -20.92
N GLN A 17 15.13 -42.26 -21.14
CA GLN A 17 14.69 -41.03 -21.82
C GLN A 17 15.26 -40.98 -23.26
N ARG A 18 14.43 -40.50 -24.20
CA ARG A 18 14.70 -40.37 -25.65
C ARG A 18 15.55 -39.12 -25.96
N PRO A 19 16.32 -39.08 -27.06
CA PRO A 19 17.11 -37.92 -27.46
C PRO A 19 16.28 -36.99 -28.37
N ARG A 20 15.81 -35.86 -27.85
CA ARG A 20 15.27 -34.77 -28.71
C ARG A 20 15.50 -33.34 -28.19
N ASP A 21 16.24 -33.16 -27.10
CA ASP A 21 16.34 -31.87 -26.42
C ASP A 21 17.67 -31.12 -26.64
N ALA A 22 18.69 -31.74 -27.25
CA ALA A 22 20.02 -31.14 -27.40
C ALA A 22 20.04 -29.89 -28.30
N GLU A 23 19.21 -29.88 -29.36
CA GLU A 23 19.13 -28.77 -30.32
C GLU A 23 18.45 -27.53 -29.72
N SER A 24 17.41 -27.73 -28.90
CA SER A 24 16.69 -26.63 -28.23
C SER A 24 17.54 -25.93 -27.17
N VAL A 25 18.40 -26.69 -26.47
CA VAL A 25 19.32 -26.16 -25.45
C VAL A 25 20.44 -25.37 -26.11
N LEU A 26 20.96 -25.83 -27.25
CA LEU A 26 21.99 -25.11 -28.01
C LEU A 26 21.45 -23.75 -28.51
N PHE A 27 20.24 -23.73 -29.07
CA PHE A 27 19.63 -22.50 -29.59
C PHE A 27 19.32 -21.52 -28.49
N ALA A 28 18.77 -21.99 -27.36
CA ALA A 28 18.53 -21.14 -26.20
C ALA A 28 19.82 -20.46 -25.72
N LYS A 29 20.94 -21.19 -25.70
CA LYS A 29 22.24 -20.66 -25.29
C LYS A 29 22.83 -19.66 -26.29
N VAL A 30 22.68 -19.92 -27.60
CA VAL A 30 23.13 -18.98 -28.64
C VAL A 30 22.29 -17.70 -28.63
N LYS A 31 20.96 -17.81 -28.44
CA LYS A 31 20.06 -16.64 -28.27
C LYS A 31 20.44 -15.80 -27.06
N GLU A 32 20.71 -16.45 -25.94
CA GLU A 32 21.10 -15.80 -24.69
C GLU A 32 22.41 -15.02 -24.82
N VAL A 33 23.40 -15.57 -25.54
CA VAL A 33 24.73 -14.96 -25.67
C VAL A 33 24.81 -13.93 -26.80
N THR A 34 24.13 -14.14 -27.93
CA THR A 34 24.24 -13.26 -29.11
C THR A 34 23.12 -12.22 -29.20
N GLY A 35 21.99 -12.42 -28.51
CA GLY A 35 20.79 -11.60 -28.63
C GLY A 35 19.99 -11.78 -29.92
N VAL A 36 20.44 -12.64 -30.84
CA VAL A 36 19.73 -12.96 -32.10
C VAL A 36 18.55 -13.87 -31.79
N ASN A 37 17.31 -13.45 -32.08
CA ASN A 37 16.10 -14.23 -31.74
C ASN A 37 15.53 -15.06 -32.91
N ASP A 38 16.14 -15.00 -34.10
CA ASP A 38 15.68 -15.74 -35.29
C ASP A 38 16.30 -17.15 -35.34
N ASP A 39 15.45 -18.16 -35.10
CA ASP A 39 15.85 -19.57 -35.08
C ASP A 39 16.43 -20.07 -36.41
N ILE A 40 16.03 -19.50 -37.55
CA ILE A 40 16.52 -19.92 -38.86
C ILE A 40 17.96 -19.44 -39.08
N VAL A 41 18.29 -18.24 -38.57
CA VAL A 41 19.64 -17.68 -38.64
C VAL A 41 20.59 -18.47 -37.75
N ILE A 42 20.16 -18.82 -36.54
CA ILE A 42 20.92 -19.66 -35.61
C ILE A 42 21.11 -21.06 -36.18
N GLN A 43 20.08 -21.65 -36.79
CA GLN A 43 20.18 -22.98 -37.40
C GLN A 43 21.21 -23.02 -38.54
N ARG A 44 21.20 -22.03 -39.42
CA ARG A 44 22.22 -21.93 -40.49
C ARG A 44 23.63 -21.71 -39.95
N ALA A 45 23.76 -20.98 -38.85
CA ALA A 45 25.04 -20.79 -38.18
C ALA A 45 25.54 -22.08 -37.54
N CYS A 46 24.64 -22.87 -36.93
CA CYS A 46 24.97 -24.19 -36.41
C CYS A 46 25.39 -25.17 -37.51
N GLU A 47 24.70 -25.19 -38.65
CA GLU A 47 25.05 -26.03 -39.81
C GLU A 47 26.42 -25.64 -40.42
N ALA A 48 26.74 -24.35 -40.46
CA ALA A 48 28.01 -23.85 -40.99
C ALA A 48 29.20 -24.14 -40.05
N CYS A 49 28.96 -24.23 -38.74
CA CYS A 49 29.96 -24.52 -37.72
C CYS A 49 30.03 -26.01 -37.32
N GLN A 50 29.39 -26.90 -38.09
CA GLN A 50 29.35 -28.33 -37.80
C GLN A 50 30.64 -29.02 -38.27
N ASP A 51 31.27 -29.79 -37.38
CA ASP A 51 32.47 -30.55 -37.72
C ASP A 51 32.15 -31.82 -38.54
N SER A 52 33.20 -32.48 -39.06
CA SER A 52 33.08 -33.71 -39.85
C SER A 52 32.47 -34.91 -39.10
N SER A 53 32.23 -34.77 -37.78
CA SER A 53 31.60 -35.76 -36.92
C SER A 53 30.16 -35.37 -36.54
N GLY A 54 29.64 -34.25 -37.04
CA GLY A 54 28.28 -33.78 -36.80
C GLY A 54 28.09 -32.97 -35.52
N ASN A 55 29.17 -32.62 -34.80
CA ASN A 55 29.08 -31.84 -33.56
C ASN A 55 29.29 -30.34 -33.83
N VAL A 56 28.52 -29.52 -33.12
CA VAL A 56 28.55 -28.06 -33.22
C VAL A 56 28.98 -27.48 -31.87
N LYS A 57 30.04 -26.67 -31.84
CA LYS A 57 30.45 -25.94 -30.63
C LYS A 57 29.75 -24.59 -30.59
N VAL A 58 29.16 -24.26 -29.44
CA VAL A 58 28.43 -22.99 -29.23
C VAL A 58 29.33 -21.77 -29.48
N GLU A 59 30.60 -21.84 -29.07
CA GLU A 59 31.58 -20.76 -29.19
C GLU A 59 31.82 -20.36 -30.65
N ASP A 60 31.84 -21.34 -31.56
CA ASP A 60 32.06 -21.12 -33.00
C ASP A 60 30.83 -20.46 -33.64
N VAL A 61 29.62 -20.88 -33.25
CA VAL A 61 28.34 -20.32 -33.71
C VAL A 61 28.16 -18.89 -33.22
N VAL A 62 28.47 -18.63 -31.95
CA VAL A 62 28.42 -17.30 -31.32
C VAL A 62 29.43 -16.37 -32.00
N SER A 63 30.65 -16.84 -32.26
CA SER A 63 31.68 -16.05 -32.96
C SER A 63 31.29 -15.75 -34.41
N MET A 64 30.58 -16.67 -35.07
CA MET A 64 30.09 -16.45 -36.44
C MET A 64 28.92 -15.45 -36.50
N LEU A 65 28.06 -15.42 -35.48
CA LEU A 65 26.91 -14.51 -35.40
C LEU A 65 27.29 -13.11 -34.91
N LEU A 66 28.41 -12.94 -34.20
CA LEU A 66 28.86 -11.66 -33.65
C LEU A 66 29.89 -10.92 -34.53
N ASN A 67 30.57 -11.63 -35.44
CA ASN A 67 31.53 -11.01 -36.37
C ASN A 67 30.81 -10.57 -37.66
N ASP A 68 30.13 -9.42 -37.57
CA ASP A 68 29.36 -8.85 -38.68
C ASP A 68 30.24 -7.93 -39.55
N ASP A 69 30.99 -8.54 -40.47
CA ASP A 69 31.61 -7.82 -41.60
C ASP A 69 31.49 -8.58 -42.94
N SER A 70 30.54 -9.53 -43.05
CA SER A 70 30.43 -10.34 -44.28
C SER A 70 29.03 -10.87 -44.66
N ILE A 71 27.90 -10.25 -44.30
CA ILE A 71 26.60 -10.61 -44.93
C ILE A 71 25.74 -9.39 -45.30
N HIS A 72 26.31 -8.46 -46.08
CA HIS A 72 25.53 -7.56 -46.94
C HIS A 72 26.13 -7.48 -48.35
N ALA A 73 26.02 -8.57 -49.11
CA ALA A 73 25.88 -8.49 -50.57
C ALA A 73 25.35 -9.79 -51.18
N LYS A 74 24.28 -9.66 -51.98
CA LYS A 74 23.67 -10.63 -52.93
C LYS A 74 22.62 -11.55 -52.30
N THR A 75 21.33 -11.34 -52.57
CA THR A 75 20.80 -11.65 -53.90
C THR A 75 19.49 -10.91 -54.21
N LYS A 76 19.52 -10.02 -55.21
CA LYS A 76 18.38 -9.80 -56.12
C LYS A 76 18.81 -10.28 -57.51
N SER A 77 18.04 -11.25 -57.98
CA SER A 77 17.75 -11.62 -59.37
C SER A 77 18.83 -12.23 -60.29
N LYS A 78 18.32 -13.15 -61.11
CA LYS A 78 18.98 -13.98 -62.12
C LYS A 78 19.70 -13.18 -63.21
N VAL A 79 20.75 -13.81 -63.78
CA VAL A 79 21.12 -13.97 -65.21
C VAL A 79 22.65 -13.78 -65.45
N VAL A 80 23.38 -14.91 -65.49
CA VAL A 80 24.35 -15.42 -66.52
C VAL A 80 24.93 -14.42 -67.58
N PRO A 81 26.19 -14.54 -68.12
CA PRO A 81 27.49 -15.05 -67.62
C PRO A 81 28.74 -14.18 -68.01
N ILE A 82 29.94 -14.73 -67.78
CA ILE A 82 31.19 -14.73 -68.61
C ILE A 82 32.49 -14.16 -67.95
N SER A 83 33.39 -15.14 -67.68
CA SER A 83 34.89 -15.21 -67.63
C SER A 83 35.73 -13.92 -67.71
N THR A 84 36.86 -13.77 -67.01
CA THR A 84 38.13 -14.53 -67.15
C THR A 84 39.15 -14.10 -66.07
N ASN A 85 39.80 -15.11 -65.45
CA ASN A 85 41.25 -15.32 -65.22
C ASN A 85 42.14 -14.13 -64.79
N ASP A 86 42.77 -14.16 -63.61
CA ASP A 86 44.06 -14.82 -63.25
C ASP A 86 45.06 -13.67 -62.96
N ASP A 87 46.01 -13.65 -62.03
CA ASP A 87 46.61 -14.64 -61.13
C ASP A 87 47.53 -13.87 -60.13
N LYS A 88 47.82 -14.50 -58.98
CA LYS A 88 49.10 -14.45 -58.21
C LYS A 88 49.60 -13.14 -57.55
N THR A 89 50.21 -13.11 -56.35
CA THR A 89 50.41 -14.00 -55.19
C THR A 89 51.24 -13.22 -54.15
N LYS A 90 51.04 -13.55 -52.85
CA LYS A 90 52.05 -13.67 -51.77
C LYS A 90 52.57 -12.44 -50.96
N SER A 91 52.12 -12.43 -49.70
CA SER A 91 52.85 -12.57 -48.40
C SER A 91 53.82 -11.49 -47.88
N CYS A 92 53.40 -10.94 -46.73
CA CYS A 92 54.04 -10.80 -45.41
C CYS A 92 55.41 -10.11 -45.20
N GLU A 93 55.33 -9.02 -44.42
CA GLU A 93 56.17 -8.60 -43.26
C GLU A 93 57.66 -8.24 -43.45
N PRO A 94 58.33 -7.54 -42.50
CA PRO A 94 57.89 -6.42 -41.65
C PRO A 94 58.97 -5.29 -41.48
N ARG A 95 58.58 -4.23 -40.75
CA ARG A 95 59.37 -3.38 -39.80
C ARG A 95 60.46 -2.38 -40.28
N VAL A 96 60.23 -1.14 -39.80
CA VAL A 96 61.17 -0.14 -39.19
C VAL A 96 62.10 0.64 -40.12
N ASP A 97 61.94 1.97 -40.17
CA ASP A 97 63.00 2.91 -39.77
C ASP A 97 62.57 4.39 -39.70
N GLN A 98 63.37 5.15 -38.93
CA GLN A 98 63.29 6.56 -38.55
C GLN A 98 63.67 7.56 -39.68
N SER A 99 63.28 8.84 -39.51
CA SER A 99 63.99 10.11 -39.85
C SER A 99 63.07 11.18 -40.46
N SER A 100 62.98 12.35 -39.82
CA SER A 100 63.54 13.68 -40.22
C SER A 100 62.71 14.42 -41.28
N MET A 101 62.06 15.53 -40.89
CA MET A 101 62.46 16.94 -41.07
C MET A 101 62.02 17.60 -42.39
N ASP A 102 61.42 18.79 -42.20
CA ASP A 102 61.45 19.98 -43.07
C ASP A 102 60.64 19.91 -44.40
N ALA A 103 59.93 20.95 -44.87
CA ALA A 103 59.84 22.35 -44.48
C ALA A 103 58.74 23.11 -45.27
N ARG A 104 58.20 24.16 -44.63
CA ARG A 104 57.88 25.51 -45.15
C ARG A 104 56.79 25.75 -46.21
N GLY A 105 55.98 26.77 -45.88
CA GLY A 105 55.50 27.79 -46.83
C GLY A 105 54.28 28.56 -46.29
N GLN A 106 54.47 29.54 -45.39
CA GLN A 106 54.31 31.00 -45.66
C GLN A 106 52.85 31.48 -45.85
N GLY A 107 52.35 32.53 -45.19
CA GLY A 107 52.95 33.42 -44.19
C GLY A 107 52.10 34.68 -43.88
N ILE A 108 52.66 35.47 -42.94
CA ILE A 108 52.65 36.95 -42.81
C ILE A 108 51.33 37.58 -42.32
N GLU A 109 51.17 37.91 -41.02
CA GLU A 109 51.82 38.96 -40.17
C GLU A 109 51.20 40.37 -40.29
N LYS A 110 50.90 41.01 -39.14
CA LYS A 110 51.65 42.17 -38.55
C LYS A 110 50.90 42.74 -37.33
N LYS A 111 51.52 42.71 -36.12
CA LYS A 111 52.29 43.79 -35.42
C LYS A 111 51.38 44.77 -34.64
N ASN A 112 51.69 45.36 -33.49
CA ASN A 112 52.86 45.47 -32.57
C ASN A 112 52.33 46.24 -31.33
N THR A 113 52.50 45.81 -30.07
CA THR A 113 53.65 45.94 -29.11
C THR A 113 53.91 47.30 -28.44
N CYS A 114 54.34 47.19 -27.15
CA CYS A 114 55.32 48.02 -26.41
C CYS A 114 54.74 49.21 -25.61
N ASP A 115 55.17 49.59 -24.40
CA ASP A 115 55.88 49.04 -23.23
C ASP A 115 55.86 50.16 -22.17
N LYS A 116 55.95 49.84 -20.87
CA LYS A 116 57.02 50.28 -19.94
C LYS A 116 56.60 50.28 -18.46
N GLN A 117 57.62 49.92 -17.66
CA GLN A 117 57.67 49.61 -16.24
C GLN A 117 57.69 50.84 -15.32
N ASN A 118 57.15 50.71 -14.10
CA ASN A 118 57.89 50.92 -12.83
C ASN A 118 57.11 50.40 -11.60
N VAL A 119 57.87 49.87 -10.64
CA VAL A 119 57.55 49.20 -9.35
C VAL A 119 57.85 50.23 -8.20
N PRO A 120 57.51 50.13 -6.87
CA PRO A 120 57.05 49.01 -6.00
C PRO A 120 55.86 49.27 -5.04
N TYR A 121 55.17 48.19 -4.62
CA TYR A 121 54.85 47.76 -3.23
C TYR A 121 54.05 46.44 -3.31
N GLY A 122 54.42 45.40 -2.55
CA GLY A 122 53.76 44.07 -2.54
C GLY A 122 53.27 43.67 -1.13
N PRO A 123 52.88 42.40 -0.86
CA PRO A 123 52.45 41.34 -1.77
C PRO A 123 51.00 40.86 -1.49
N LEU A 124 50.20 40.71 -2.55
CA LEU A 124 48.91 40.00 -2.51
C LEU A 124 49.15 38.57 -3.01
N ASN A 125 48.82 37.58 -2.19
CA ASN A 125 48.96 36.17 -2.54
C ASN A 125 47.78 35.75 -3.45
N LYS A 126 48.12 35.49 -4.71
CA LYS A 126 47.29 34.76 -5.68
C LYS A 126 47.36 33.27 -5.37
N ASN A 127 46.23 32.57 -5.47
CA ASN A 127 46.09 31.33 -6.23
C ASN A 127 44.64 30.86 -6.20
N GLN A 128 43.89 31.14 -7.27
CA GLN A 128 42.89 30.21 -7.77
C GLN A 128 42.84 30.38 -9.29
N ALA A 129 43.18 29.32 -10.01
CA ALA A 129 43.26 29.30 -11.46
C ALA A 129 41.87 29.04 -12.03
N VAL A 130 41.45 29.93 -12.94
CA VAL A 130 40.29 29.75 -13.80
C VAL A 130 40.73 28.84 -14.96
N ILE A 131 40.02 27.71 -15.17
CA ILE A 131 40.21 26.83 -16.33
C ILE A 131 39.14 27.20 -17.36
N ASP A 132 39.59 27.57 -18.55
CA ASP A 132 38.79 27.89 -19.73
C ASP A 132 38.61 26.62 -20.58
N LEU A 133 37.38 26.26 -20.92
CA LEU A 133 37.02 25.01 -21.63
C LEU A 133 36.60 25.25 -23.09
N THR A 134 37.15 26.26 -23.75
CA THR A 134 37.01 26.42 -25.20
C THR A 134 38.32 26.14 -25.93
N SER A 135 38.75 24.88 -25.97
CA SER A 135 39.68 24.40 -27.00
C SER A 135 39.52 22.92 -27.28
N ASP A 136 39.29 22.62 -28.55
CA ASP A 136 38.99 21.31 -29.12
C ASP A 136 40.28 20.51 -29.34
N THR A 137 40.85 19.94 -28.26
CA THR A 137 41.87 18.88 -28.32
C THR A 137 41.72 17.99 -27.09
N GLY A 138 41.42 16.71 -27.33
CA GLY A 138 41.19 15.72 -26.28
C GLY A 138 42.46 15.35 -25.53
N ASP A 139 42.48 15.65 -24.23
CA ASP A 139 43.32 14.99 -23.24
C ASP A 139 42.45 14.69 -22.00
N GLN A 140 42.25 13.40 -21.72
CA GLN A 140 41.43 12.86 -20.62
C GLN A 140 41.98 13.19 -19.22
N ASP A 141 43.22 13.68 -19.13
CA ASP A 141 43.94 13.92 -17.87
C ASP A 141 43.52 15.23 -17.16
N ASP A 142 43.03 16.24 -17.90
CA ASP A 142 42.67 17.54 -17.31
C ASP A 142 41.27 17.53 -16.67
N ILE A 143 40.35 16.71 -17.17
CA ILE A 143 39.05 16.45 -16.53
C ILE A 143 39.26 15.62 -15.25
N GLN A 144 40.16 14.63 -15.26
CA GLN A 144 40.48 13.87 -14.04
C GLN A 144 41.18 14.72 -12.97
N LYS A 145 42.05 15.66 -13.36
CA LYS A 145 42.64 16.62 -12.41
C LYS A 145 41.62 17.63 -11.86
N ALA A 146 40.66 18.10 -12.67
CA ALA A 146 39.59 18.97 -12.20
C ALA A 146 38.64 18.24 -11.23
N ILE A 147 38.32 16.97 -11.49
CA ILE A 147 37.52 16.11 -10.60
C ILE A 147 38.27 15.82 -9.29
N ALA A 148 39.58 15.53 -9.34
CA ALA A 148 40.39 15.32 -8.15
C ALA A 148 40.53 16.59 -7.28
N ALA A 149 40.66 17.77 -7.92
CA ALA A 149 40.70 19.05 -7.22
C ALA A 149 39.36 19.40 -6.55
N SER A 150 38.23 19.12 -7.22
CA SER A 150 36.89 19.36 -6.67
C SER A 150 36.53 18.37 -5.54
N LEU A 151 37.01 17.12 -5.62
CA LEU A 151 36.86 16.11 -4.56
C LEU A 151 37.69 16.45 -3.30
N GLN A 152 38.87 17.06 -3.45
CA GLN A 152 39.67 17.52 -2.31
C GLN A 152 39.07 18.77 -1.63
N GLU A 153 38.43 19.66 -2.37
CA GLU A 153 37.77 20.85 -1.80
C GLU A 153 36.49 20.49 -1.03
N THR A 154 35.80 19.40 -1.42
CA THR A 154 34.62 18.89 -0.71
C THR A 154 34.99 18.14 0.58
N GLN A 155 36.16 17.51 0.66
CA GLN A 155 36.65 16.83 1.87
C GLN A 155 37.28 17.78 2.90
N ALA A 156 37.69 18.99 2.50
CA ALA A 156 38.29 19.98 3.41
C ALA A 156 37.26 20.96 4.03
N GLY A 157 36.00 20.93 3.59
CA GLY A 157 34.92 21.82 4.07
C GLY A 157 34.00 21.22 5.16
N VAL A 158 34.13 19.94 5.49
CA VAL A 158 33.23 19.22 6.44
C VAL A 158 33.80 19.18 7.88
N GLY A 159 34.86 19.94 8.14
CA GLY A 159 35.39 20.14 9.49
C GLY A 159 35.22 21.58 9.92
N ILE A 160 34.06 21.95 10.48
CA ILE A 160 33.83 22.96 11.54
C ILE A 160 32.32 23.29 11.56
N LEU A 161 31.61 22.64 12.48
CA LEU A 161 30.38 23.03 13.21
C LEU A 161 29.53 21.77 13.47
N GLY A 162 29.87 21.06 14.55
CA GLY A 162 28.95 20.13 15.18
C GLY A 162 27.86 20.91 15.92
N GLY A 163 26.61 20.70 15.52
CA GLY A 163 25.42 21.26 16.16
C GLY A 163 24.15 20.68 15.52
N GLN A 164 23.49 19.81 16.27
CA GLN A 164 22.11 19.33 16.15
C GLN A 164 21.42 19.50 14.79
N ILE A 165 21.35 18.39 14.05
CA ILE A 165 20.43 18.22 12.93
C ILE A 165 19.01 18.45 13.45
N SER A 166 18.23 19.33 12.81
CA SER A 166 16.81 19.52 13.12
C SER A 166 16.08 18.18 13.01
N ARG A 167 15.04 17.96 13.82
CA ARG A 167 14.20 16.74 13.76
C ARG A 167 13.67 16.52 12.33
N GLU A 168 13.42 17.61 11.60
CA GLU A 168 12.99 17.60 10.20
C GLU A 168 14.11 17.17 9.24
N GLU A 169 15.36 17.60 9.46
CA GLU A 169 16.51 17.17 8.65
C GLU A 169 16.95 15.73 8.95
N GLN A 170 16.76 15.27 10.20
CA GLN A 170 16.95 13.86 10.58
C GLN A 170 15.89 12.96 9.94
N ASP A 171 14.63 13.41 9.88
CA ASP A 171 13.56 12.69 9.21
C ASP A 171 13.76 12.71 7.68
N ILE A 172 14.22 13.82 7.09
CA ILE A 172 14.58 13.90 5.67
C ILE A 172 15.75 12.96 5.35
N SER A 173 16.79 12.91 6.18
CA SER A 173 17.95 12.02 5.98
C SER A 173 17.55 10.55 6.12
N ARG A 174 16.67 10.22 7.06
CA ARG A 174 16.16 8.86 7.25
C ARG A 174 15.28 8.40 6.08
N VAL A 175 14.44 9.30 5.54
CA VAL A 175 13.60 9.04 4.35
C VAL A 175 14.43 8.95 3.07
N LEU A 176 15.49 9.75 2.95
CA LEU A 176 16.44 9.67 1.83
C LEU A 176 17.27 8.39 1.87
N GLU A 177 17.74 7.97 3.05
CA GLU A 177 18.43 6.68 3.23
C GLU A 177 17.51 5.50 2.95
N GLN A 178 16.23 5.58 3.37
CA GLN A 178 15.21 4.58 3.06
C GLN A 178 14.88 4.53 1.55
N SER A 179 14.81 5.68 0.87
CA SER A 179 14.63 5.76 -0.60
C SER A 179 15.85 5.29 -1.39
N LEU A 180 17.06 5.54 -0.89
CA LEU A 180 18.33 5.05 -1.44
C LEU A 180 18.48 3.53 -1.26
N ALA A 181 18.07 2.99 -0.12
CA ALA A 181 18.05 1.55 0.16
C ALA A 181 17.03 0.82 -0.74
N GLU A 182 15.83 1.37 -0.91
CA GLU A 182 14.79 0.83 -1.82
C GLU A 182 15.23 0.84 -3.30
N SER A 183 16.20 1.69 -3.64
CA SER A 183 16.67 1.89 -5.00
C SER A 183 17.83 0.99 -5.41
N LYS A 184 18.63 0.54 -4.43
CA LYS A 184 19.61 -0.53 -4.63
C LYS A 184 18.98 -1.92 -4.51
N ALA A 185 17.88 -2.05 -3.76
CA ALA A 185 17.11 -3.29 -3.60
C ALA A 185 16.14 -3.60 -4.76
N GLY A 186 16.23 -2.86 -5.88
CA GLY A 186 15.45 -3.07 -7.10
C GLY A 186 15.77 -4.37 -7.82
N SER A 187 15.58 -5.51 -7.17
CA SER A 187 15.47 -6.80 -7.83
C SER A 187 14.26 -6.73 -8.75
N LYS A 188 14.49 -6.89 -10.05
CA LYS A 188 13.47 -6.93 -11.10
C LYS A 188 12.30 -7.80 -10.61
N ARG A 189 11.18 -7.17 -10.23
CA ARG A 189 9.97 -7.88 -9.81
C ARG A 189 9.56 -8.78 -10.98
N LYS A 190 9.57 -10.10 -10.76
CA LYS A 190 9.13 -11.07 -11.77
C LYS A 190 7.66 -10.80 -12.09
N ARG A 191 7.34 -10.79 -13.38
CA ARG A 191 5.98 -10.83 -13.94
C ARG A 191 5.12 -11.83 -13.14
N GLY A 192 4.07 -11.36 -12.45
CA GLY A 192 2.99 -12.24 -11.99
C GLY A 192 2.68 -12.33 -10.50
N ASP A 193 2.98 -11.33 -9.66
CA ASP A 193 2.34 -11.25 -8.34
C ASP A 193 0.86 -10.82 -8.53
N ILE A 194 -0.01 -11.83 -8.54
CA ILE A 194 -1.46 -11.72 -8.77
C ILE A 194 -2.09 -10.98 -7.60
N TRP A 195 -2.21 -9.66 -7.72
CA TRP A 195 -3.20 -8.90 -6.97
C TRP A 195 -4.58 -9.37 -7.44
N PHE A 196 -5.27 -10.13 -6.60
CA PHE A 196 -6.63 -10.67 -6.76
C PHE A 196 -6.80 -11.96 -7.60
N ILE A 197 -7.23 -13.03 -6.93
CA ILE A 197 -7.90 -14.18 -7.57
C ILE A 197 -9.39 -13.91 -7.50
N ASP A 198 -10.04 -13.92 -8.66
CA ASP A 198 -11.48 -13.75 -8.82
C ASP A 198 -12.24 -14.84 -8.02
N PRO A 199 -13.10 -14.49 -7.03
CA PRO A 199 -13.83 -15.45 -6.23
C PRO A 199 -14.66 -16.38 -7.13
N LEU A 200 -14.37 -17.69 -7.04
CA LEU A 200 -15.06 -18.71 -7.83
C LEU A 200 -16.57 -18.69 -7.57
N ASN A 201 -16.98 -18.39 -6.34
CA ASN A 201 -18.37 -18.28 -5.93
C ASN A 201 -19.01 -16.98 -6.44
N PRO A 202 -19.98 -17.03 -7.38
CA PRO A 202 -20.62 -15.82 -7.92
C PRO A 202 -21.39 -15.01 -6.86
N TYR A 203 -21.86 -15.65 -5.78
CA TYR A 203 -22.59 -14.96 -4.70
C TYR A 203 -21.71 -13.97 -3.93
N GLU A 204 -20.40 -14.22 -3.83
CA GLU A 204 -19.43 -13.29 -3.18
C GLU A 204 -19.13 -12.08 -4.07
N ARG A 205 -19.43 -12.19 -5.37
CA ARG A 205 -19.31 -11.11 -6.35
C ARG A 205 -20.61 -10.35 -6.55
N LYS A 206 -21.67 -10.69 -5.81
CA LYS A 206 -22.94 -9.97 -5.88
C LYS A 206 -22.81 -8.62 -5.19
N ARG A 207 -23.29 -7.58 -5.86
CA ARG A 207 -23.37 -6.21 -5.36
C ARG A 207 -24.41 -6.10 -4.26
N GLU A 208 -24.05 -5.44 -3.17
CA GLU A 208 -24.99 -5.03 -2.13
C GLU A 208 -25.82 -3.83 -2.60
N GLU A 209 -27.08 -3.77 -2.17
CA GLU A 209 -27.98 -2.69 -2.57
C GLU A 209 -27.48 -1.34 -2.01
N GLY A 210 -27.36 -0.34 -2.89
CA GLY A 210 -26.88 1.00 -2.51
C GLY A 210 -25.35 1.16 -2.43
N CYS A 211 -24.57 0.10 -2.65
CA CYS A 211 -23.11 0.17 -2.75
C CYS A 211 -22.67 0.53 -4.18
N PRO A 212 -21.70 1.44 -4.41
CA PRO A 212 -21.14 1.68 -5.74
C PRO A 212 -20.36 0.48 -6.29
N VAL A 213 -20.12 0.47 -7.61
CA VAL A 213 -19.42 -0.62 -8.32
C VAL A 213 -17.93 -0.34 -8.36
N GLY A 214 -17.10 -1.34 -8.05
CA GLY A 214 -15.64 -1.29 -8.23
C GLY A 214 -15.20 -1.59 -9.68
N LEU A 215 -13.93 -1.39 -10.00
CA LEU A 215 -13.35 -1.75 -11.31
C LEU A 215 -12.27 -2.80 -11.14
N LYS A 216 -12.33 -3.86 -11.95
CA LYS A 216 -11.28 -4.89 -11.96
C LYS A 216 -9.99 -4.29 -12.52
N ASN A 217 -8.88 -4.51 -11.83
CA ASN A 217 -7.57 -4.09 -12.32
C ASN A 217 -7.09 -5.00 -13.46
N VAL A 218 -6.63 -4.40 -14.57
CA VAL A 218 -6.25 -5.10 -15.81
C VAL A 218 -4.75 -4.94 -16.07
N GLY A 219 -3.95 -5.64 -15.27
CA GLY A 219 -2.50 -5.51 -15.25
C GLY A 219 -2.06 -4.30 -14.41
N ASN A 220 -1.16 -3.47 -14.92
CA ASN A 220 -0.66 -2.28 -14.23
C ASN A 220 -1.50 -1.03 -14.59
N THR A 221 -2.83 -1.10 -14.47
CA THR A 221 -3.73 -0.04 -14.94
C THR A 221 -4.67 0.49 -13.86
N CYS A 222 -4.30 0.40 -12.58
CA CYS A 222 -5.07 0.99 -11.47
C CYS A 222 -5.25 2.51 -11.61
N TRP A 223 -4.34 3.21 -12.30
CA TRP A 223 -4.52 4.63 -12.67
C TRP A 223 -5.81 4.87 -13.47
N PHE A 224 -6.21 3.92 -14.34
CA PHE A 224 -7.45 3.99 -15.10
C PHE A 224 -8.65 3.91 -14.15
N SER A 225 -8.64 2.96 -13.20
CA SER A 225 -9.69 2.80 -12.20
C SER A 225 -9.91 4.09 -11.41
N ALA A 226 -8.83 4.69 -10.90
CA ALA A 226 -8.88 5.91 -10.08
C ALA A 226 -9.46 7.11 -10.85
N VAL A 227 -8.98 7.35 -12.08
CA VAL A 227 -9.47 8.47 -12.93
C VAL A 227 -10.93 8.26 -13.34
N ILE A 228 -11.28 7.06 -13.81
CA ILE A 228 -12.64 6.77 -14.29
C ILE A 228 -13.65 6.85 -13.16
N GLN A 229 -13.34 6.31 -11.98
CA GLN A 229 -14.24 6.43 -10.81
C GLN A 229 -14.45 7.90 -10.44
N SER A 230 -13.38 8.70 -10.42
CA SER A 230 -13.45 10.12 -10.07
C SER A 230 -14.33 10.92 -11.05
N LEU A 231 -14.20 10.65 -12.35
CA LEU A 231 -15.00 11.26 -13.40
C LEU A 231 -16.44 10.74 -13.46
N PHE A 232 -16.68 9.45 -13.26
CA PHE A 232 -18.01 8.83 -13.27
C PHE A 232 -18.93 9.40 -12.18
N HIS A 233 -18.37 9.74 -11.01
CA HIS A 233 -19.12 10.32 -9.90
C HIS A 233 -19.44 11.81 -10.11
N LEU A 234 -18.87 12.47 -11.12
CA LEU A 234 -19.35 13.77 -11.59
C LEU A 234 -20.63 13.58 -12.41
N ARG A 235 -21.79 13.86 -11.79
CA ARG A 235 -23.10 13.61 -12.42
C ARG A 235 -23.22 14.23 -13.81
N LYS A 236 -22.80 15.49 -14.01
CA LYS A 236 -22.87 16.16 -15.34
C LYS A 236 -22.02 15.44 -16.38
N PHE A 237 -20.80 15.05 -16.02
CA PHE A 237 -19.92 14.27 -16.90
C PHE A 237 -20.55 12.93 -17.29
N ARG A 238 -21.06 12.18 -16.30
CA ARG A 238 -21.74 10.90 -16.51
C ARG A 238 -22.91 11.04 -17.48
N HIS A 239 -23.76 12.05 -17.31
CA HIS A 239 -24.87 12.31 -18.22
C HIS A 239 -24.42 12.63 -19.64
N LEU A 240 -23.37 13.45 -19.81
CA LEU A 240 -22.82 13.76 -21.13
C LEU A 240 -22.35 12.49 -21.84
N VAL A 241 -21.54 11.66 -21.18
CA VAL A 241 -21.02 10.40 -21.75
C VAL A 241 -22.15 9.44 -22.13
N LEU A 242 -23.17 9.27 -21.27
CA LEU A 242 -24.31 8.40 -21.54
C LEU A 242 -25.19 8.90 -22.70
N SER A 243 -25.30 10.22 -22.86
CA SER A 243 -26.08 10.87 -23.91
C SER A 243 -25.40 10.87 -25.29
N LEU A 244 -24.11 10.53 -25.34
CA LEU A 244 -23.34 10.48 -26.58
C LEU A 244 -23.90 9.40 -27.52
N LYS A 245 -24.25 9.77 -28.75
CA LYS A 245 -24.79 8.84 -29.76
C LYS A 245 -23.76 8.64 -30.85
N ILE A 246 -23.10 7.49 -30.84
CA ILE A 246 -22.07 7.17 -31.82
C ILE A 246 -22.70 6.35 -32.96
N PRO A 247 -22.66 6.82 -34.23
CA PRO A 247 -23.21 6.07 -35.35
C PRO A 247 -22.51 4.71 -35.52
N LYS A 248 -23.30 3.63 -35.61
CA LYS A 248 -22.78 2.25 -35.70
C LYS A 248 -21.88 2.01 -36.92
N GLU A 249 -22.07 2.78 -37.98
CA GLU A 249 -21.31 2.69 -39.24
C GLU A 249 -19.85 3.17 -39.11
N LEU A 250 -19.58 4.14 -38.22
CA LEU A 250 -18.25 4.71 -38.01
C LEU A 250 -17.39 3.90 -37.02
N VAL A 251 -18.02 3.01 -36.26
CA VAL A 251 -17.36 2.17 -35.25
C VAL A 251 -16.78 0.90 -35.88
N GLN A 252 -17.34 0.44 -36.99
CA GLN A 252 -16.92 -0.80 -37.67
C GLN A 252 -15.62 -0.65 -38.45
N ASP A 253 -15.19 0.58 -38.73
CA ASP A 253 -13.91 0.86 -39.35
C ASP A 253 -12.80 0.83 -38.26
N ASN A 254 -11.84 -0.08 -38.41
CA ASN A 254 -10.71 -0.24 -37.49
C ASN A 254 -9.57 0.76 -37.75
N SER A 255 -9.80 1.79 -38.55
CA SER A 255 -8.83 2.85 -38.81
C SER A 255 -8.40 3.60 -37.53
N ILE A 256 -7.20 4.20 -37.57
CA ILE A 256 -6.64 4.96 -36.46
C ILE A 256 -7.52 6.18 -36.14
N GLU A 257 -8.18 6.74 -37.15
CA GLU A 257 -9.04 7.93 -37.07
C GLU A 257 -10.34 7.71 -36.28
N THR A 258 -10.81 6.46 -36.14
CA THR A 258 -12.04 6.12 -35.40
C THR A 258 -11.78 5.62 -33.98
N ARG A 259 -10.51 5.54 -33.55
CA ARG A 259 -10.14 4.90 -32.27
C ARG A 259 -10.73 5.64 -31.06
N ASN A 260 -10.75 6.97 -31.09
CA ASN A 260 -11.40 7.80 -30.06
C ASN A 260 -12.90 7.46 -29.94
N LEU A 261 -13.61 7.30 -31.06
CA LEU A 261 -15.03 6.94 -31.07
C LEU A 261 -15.27 5.52 -30.51
N ARG A 262 -14.42 4.56 -30.87
CA ARG A 262 -14.48 3.19 -30.33
C ARG A 262 -14.26 3.18 -28.81
N PHE A 263 -13.23 3.89 -28.33
CA PHE A 263 -12.99 4.06 -26.90
C PHE A 263 -14.18 4.70 -26.19
N MET A 264 -14.75 5.75 -26.78
CA MET A 264 -15.91 6.45 -26.22
C MET A 264 -17.16 5.58 -26.15
N GLN A 265 -17.34 4.66 -27.10
CA GLN A 265 -18.42 3.69 -27.04
C GLN A 265 -18.23 2.69 -25.89
N GLU A 266 -17.03 2.14 -25.73
CA GLU A 266 -16.75 1.21 -24.62
C GLU A 266 -16.82 1.92 -23.26
N LEU A 267 -16.41 3.18 -23.17
CA LEU A 267 -16.58 4.00 -21.98
C LEU A 267 -18.07 4.22 -21.64
N ARG A 268 -18.91 4.47 -22.66
CA ARG A 268 -20.36 4.60 -22.51
C ARG A 268 -21.00 3.29 -22.03
N HIS A 269 -20.56 2.14 -22.54
CA HIS A 269 -20.99 0.83 -22.04
C HIS A 269 -20.55 0.59 -20.59
N LEU A 270 -19.29 0.90 -20.27
CA LEU A 270 -18.75 0.78 -18.92
C LEU A 270 -19.58 1.61 -17.91
N PHE A 271 -19.93 2.84 -18.27
CA PHE A 271 -20.73 3.71 -17.40
C PHE A 271 -22.13 3.15 -17.16
N ALA A 272 -22.75 2.56 -18.19
CA ALA A 272 -24.04 1.90 -18.03
C ALA A 272 -23.96 0.71 -17.05
N LEU A 273 -22.90 -0.10 -17.15
CA LEU A 273 -22.65 -1.22 -16.25
C LEU A 273 -22.36 -0.75 -14.82
N MET A 274 -21.57 0.32 -14.64
CA MET A 274 -21.30 0.90 -13.32
C MET A 274 -22.58 1.43 -12.63
N ILE A 275 -23.57 1.89 -13.40
CA ILE A 275 -24.88 2.26 -12.86
C ILE A 275 -25.67 1.01 -12.44
N GLY A 276 -25.83 0.05 -13.35
CA GLY A 276 -26.89 -0.95 -13.25
C GLY A 276 -26.49 -2.41 -13.07
N SER A 277 -25.20 -2.74 -13.09
CA SER A 277 -24.75 -4.12 -12.87
C SER A 277 -25.04 -4.56 -11.43
N GLN A 278 -25.46 -5.82 -11.29
CA GLN A 278 -25.62 -6.54 -10.03
C GLN A 278 -24.30 -7.16 -9.53
N LYS A 279 -23.21 -7.01 -10.28
CA LYS A 279 -21.86 -7.41 -9.86
C LYS A 279 -21.23 -6.33 -8.98
N LYS A 280 -20.45 -6.75 -7.98
CA LYS A 280 -19.72 -5.88 -7.06
C LYS A 280 -18.68 -5.01 -7.79
N TYR A 281 -18.13 -5.52 -8.88
CA TYR A 281 -17.18 -4.81 -9.74
C TYR A 281 -17.41 -5.17 -11.21
N VAL A 282 -16.96 -4.30 -12.12
CA VAL A 282 -17.06 -4.47 -13.57
C VAL A 282 -15.66 -4.51 -14.18
N ASP A 283 -15.52 -5.23 -15.30
CA ASP A 283 -14.26 -5.38 -16.01
C ASP A 283 -14.08 -4.26 -17.07
N PRO A 284 -13.07 -3.39 -16.94
CA PRO A 284 -12.81 -2.32 -17.90
C PRO A 284 -11.92 -2.74 -19.08
N SER A 285 -11.54 -4.02 -19.21
CA SER A 285 -10.51 -4.50 -20.17
C SER A 285 -10.72 -3.99 -21.59
N LYS A 286 -11.97 -3.99 -22.11
CA LYS A 286 -12.26 -3.53 -23.48
C LYS A 286 -11.85 -2.08 -23.73
N ALA A 287 -12.12 -1.19 -22.77
CA ALA A 287 -11.74 0.22 -22.88
C ALA A 287 -10.21 0.38 -22.70
N VAL A 288 -9.63 -0.38 -21.77
CA VAL A 288 -8.19 -0.36 -21.48
C VAL A 288 -7.35 -0.90 -22.64
N GLU A 289 -7.81 -1.90 -23.37
CA GLU A 289 -7.12 -2.46 -24.54
C GLU A 289 -7.02 -1.44 -25.69
N ILE A 290 -8.13 -0.77 -26.02
CA ILE A 290 -8.16 0.30 -27.03
C ILE A 290 -7.20 1.44 -26.66
N LEU A 291 -7.10 1.72 -25.36
CA LEU A 291 -6.20 2.72 -24.82
C LEU A 291 -4.73 2.27 -24.84
N LYS A 292 -4.43 0.99 -24.58
CA LYS A 292 -3.05 0.45 -24.69
C LYS A 292 -2.54 0.48 -26.13
N GLU A 293 -3.40 0.19 -27.11
CA GLU A 293 -3.09 0.35 -28.54
C GLU A 293 -2.68 1.79 -28.87
N ALA A 294 -3.25 2.77 -28.15
CA ALA A 294 -2.95 4.17 -28.31
C ALA A 294 -1.55 4.59 -27.99
N PHE A 295 -1.15 4.24 -26.79
CA PHE A 295 0.16 4.58 -26.29
C PHE A 295 1.25 3.83 -27.07
N SER A 296 0.99 2.57 -27.44
CA SER A 296 1.91 1.76 -28.26
C SER A 296 2.15 2.32 -29.66
N SER A 297 1.11 2.90 -30.30
CA SER A 297 1.23 3.49 -31.65
C SER A 297 1.97 4.83 -31.71
N SER A 298 2.09 5.52 -30.57
CA SER A 298 2.66 6.87 -30.49
C SER A 298 4.18 6.85 -30.23
N THR A 299 4.69 5.76 -29.67
CA THR A 299 6.12 5.54 -29.41
C THR A 299 6.69 4.53 -30.41
N SER A 300 7.46 4.99 -31.39
CA SER A 300 8.14 4.14 -32.41
C SER A 300 9.29 3.27 -31.86
N SER A 301 9.35 3.08 -30.54
CA SER A 301 10.40 2.34 -29.84
C SER A 301 9.71 1.25 -29.01
N GLY A 302 9.90 -0.02 -29.38
CA GLY A 302 9.19 -1.18 -28.84
C GLY A 302 9.45 -1.52 -27.36
N VAL A 303 9.20 -0.59 -26.44
CA VAL A 303 9.20 -0.79 -24.99
C VAL A 303 7.75 -0.78 -24.50
N SER A 304 7.09 -1.94 -24.56
CA SER A 304 5.65 -2.08 -24.38
C SER A 304 5.20 -2.32 -22.93
N ASP A 305 5.80 -1.65 -21.92
CA ASP A 305 5.40 -1.86 -20.51
C ASP A 305 5.70 -0.66 -19.57
N SER A 306 5.89 0.56 -20.10
CA SER A 306 5.96 1.75 -19.23
C SER A 306 4.56 2.07 -18.67
N GLN A 307 4.44 2.14 -17.35
CA GLN A 307 3.23 2.67 -16.71
C GLN A 307 3.03 4.12 -17.18
N GLN A 308 1.82 4.43 -17.65
CA GLN A 308 1.44 5.80 -18.00
C GLN A 308 1.06 6.55 -16.72
N ASP A 309 1.43 7.82 -16.63
CA ASP A 309 1.06 8.65 -15.48
C ASP A 309 -0.44 9.02 -15.53
N VAL A 310 -1.04 9.25 -14.36
CA VAL A 310 -2.46 9.62 -14.22
C VAL A 310 -2.78 10.90 -14.98
N SER A 311 -1.87 11.89 -14.97
CA SER A 311 -2.03 13.16 -15.68
C SER A 311 -2.07 12.97 -17.20
N GLU A 312 -1.16 12.15 -17.75
CA GLU A 312 -1.09 11.83 -19.18
C GLU A 312 -2.37 11.14 -19.66
N PHE A 313 -2.85 10.15 -18.91
CA PHE A 313 -4.11 9.49 -19.25
C PHE A 313 -5.29 10.45 -19.17
N GLN A 314 -5.43 11.21 -18.08
CA GLN A 314 -6.54 12.12 -17.90
C GLN A 314 -6.56 13.17 -19.01
N HIS A 315 -5.41 13.72 -19.40
CA HIS A 315 -5.31 14.65 -20.52
C HIS A 315 -5.75 13.99 -21.83
N LYS A 316 -5.24 12.80 -22.14
CA LYS A 316 -5.57 12.10 -23.39
C LYS A 316 -7.05 11.70 -23.47
N LEU A 317 -7.62 11.29 -22.33
CA LEU A 317 -9.04 11.00 -22.18
C LEU A 317 -9.89 12.23 -22.49
N LEU A 318 -9.55 13.39 -21.90
CA LEU A 318 -10.28 14.64 -22.13
C LEU A 318 -10.14 15.14 -23.57
N GLU A 319 -8.97 14.99 -24.19
CA GLU A 319 -8.75 15.28 -25.61
C GLU A 319 -9.66 14.42 -26.52
N TRP A 320 -9.71 13.11 -26.28
CA TRP A 320 -10.56 12.21 -27.08
C TRP A 320 -12.05 12.46 -26.87
N LEU A 321 -12.45 12.77 -25.64
CA LEU A 321 -13.79 13.23 -25.33
C LEU A 321 -14.09 14.51 -26.11
N GLU A 322 -13.21 15.50 -26.05
CA GLU A 322 -13.37 16.74 -26.78
C GLU A 322 -13.60 16.49 -28.27
N ASP A 323 -12.77 15.67 -28.92
CA ASP A 323 -12.89 15.36 -30.34
C ASP A 323 -14.13 14.55 -30.69
N ALA A 324 -14.55 13.62 -29.82
CA ALA A 324 -15.80 12.88 -29.97
C ALA A 324 -17.02 13.80 -29.88
N PHE A 325 -16.98 14.84 -29.05
CA PHE A 325 -18.06 15.83 -28.94
C PHE A 325 -17.99 16.91 -30.04
N LYS A 326 -16.82 17.20 -30.63
CA LYS A 326 -16.69 18.06 -31.83
C LYS A 326 -17.32 17.43 -33.07
N SER A 327 -17.13 16.13 -33.24
CA SER A 327 -17.66 15.37 -34.39
C SER A 327 -19.16 15.07 -34.29
N HIS A 328 -19.76 15.29 -33.12
CA HIS A 328 -21.18 15.04 -32.89
C HIS A 328 -22.03 16.26 -33.27
N PRO A 329 -22.93 16.18 -34.25
CA PRO A 329 -23.81 17.29 -34.59
C PRO A 329 -24.89 17.41 -33.51
N PHE A 330 -24.65 18.21 -32.48
CA PHE A 330 -25.73 18.74 -31.63
C PHE A 330 -26.55 19.77 -32.42
N ARG A 331 -27.11 19.36 -33.57
CA ARG A 331 -28.15 20.12 -34.27
C ARG A 331 -29.45 19.86 -33.53
N SER A 332 -29.76 20.73 -32.58
CA SER A 332 -31.14 20.93 -32.16
C SER A 332 -32.01 21.09 -33.42
N SER A 333 -33.09 20.32 -33.45
CA SER A 333 -34.21 20.43 -34.38
C SER A 333 -34.47 21.88 -34.82
N SER A 334 -34.57 22.05 -36.13
CA SER A 334 -35.02 23.21 -36.92
C SER A 334 -35.60 24.40 -36.13
N PRO A 335 -35.06 25.63 -36.25
CA PRO A 335 -35.80 26.80 -35.85
C PRO A 335 -36.97 27.00 -36.83
N SER A 336 -38.17 27.23 -36.28
CA SER A 336 -39.33 27.67 -37.05
C SER A 336 -39.01 29.00 -37.76
N PRO A 337 -39.50 29.23 -39.00
CA PRO A 337 -39.09 30.36 -39.83
C PRO A 337 -39.83 31.66 -39.48
N SER A 338 -39.83 32.05 -38.20
CA SER A 338 -40.50 33.28 -37.75
C SER A 338 -39.85 33.84 -36.50
N GLU A 339 -38.65 34.39 -36.64
CA GLU A 339 -38.07 35.46 -35.78
C GLU A 339 -36.66 35.77 -36.29
N ARG A 340 -36.59 36.41 -37.47
CA ARG A 340 -35.41 37.17 -37.86
C ARG A 340 -35.65 38.59 -37.40
N ASN A 341 -34.95 39.02 -36.36
CA ASN A 341 -34.43 40.37 -36.14
C ASN A 341 -33.86 40.44 -34.72
N ASN A 342 -32.55 40.20 -34.59
CA ASN A 342 -31.64 41.07 -33.85
C ASN A 342 -30.21 40.55 -34.03
N MET A 343 -29.32 41.50 -34.25
CA MET A 343 -27.92 41.31 -34.61
C MET A 343 -27.12 41.06 -33.32
N GLU A 344 -27.02 39.79 -32.93
CA GLU A 344 -25.96 39.29 -32.05
C GLU A 344 -25.31 38.10 -32.77
N GLU A 345 -23.98 38.12 -32.85
CA GLU A 345 -23.13 37.04 -33.37
C GLU A 345 -23.62 35.66 -32.88
N PRO A 346 -23.67 34.63 -33.74
CA PRO A 346 -24.19 33.33 -33.34
C PRO A 346 -23.19 32.64 -32.40
N THR A 347 -23.41 32.71 -31.09
CA THR A 347 -22.69 31.91 -30.08
C THR A 347 -23.14 30.44 -30.14
N GLN A 348 -22.97 29.81 -31.30
CA GLN A 348 -23.53 28.50 -31.62
C GLN A 348 -22.41 27.53 -32.01
N ASN A 349 -21.62 27.10 -31.02
CA ASN A 349 -20.78 25.88 -31.00
C ASN A 349 -19.84 25.90 -29.77
N ARG A 350 -20.31 25.50 -28.60
CA ARG A 350 -19.40 25.25 -27.47
C ARG A 350 -19.50 23.79 -27.06
N ASN A 351 -18.34 23.15 -26.95
CA ASN A 351 -18.25 21.75 -26.55
C ASN A 351 -18.56 21.64 -25.05
N PRO A 352 -19.61 20.89 -24.64
CA PRO A 352 -20.01 20.80 -23.24
C PRO A 352 -18.92 20.20 -22.35
N MET A 353 -18.01 19.40 -22.91
CA MET A 353 -16.85 18.86 -22.18
C MET A 353 -15.83 19.95 -21.87
N CYS A 354 -15.56 20.84 -22.83
CA CYS A 354 -14.66 21.97 -22.62
C CYS A 354 -15.22 22.95 -21.60
N GLU A 355 -16.54 23.19 -21.62
CA GLU A 355 -17.20 24.04 -20.62
C GLU A 355 -17.12 23.48 -19.19
N LEU A 356 -16.98 22.17 -19.03
CA LEU A 356 -16.94 21.51 -17.72
C LEU A 356 -15.55 21.57 -17.06
N PHE A 357 -14.48 21.38 -17.84
CA PHE A 357 -13.11 21.22 -17.32
C PHE A 357 -12.15 22.36 -17.68
N TYR A 358 -12.46 23.23 -18.65
CA TYR A 358 -11.51 24.24 -19.12
C TYR A 358 -11.89 25.66 -18.68
N GLY A 359 -10.94 26.31 -18.01
CA GLY A 359 -10.96 27.71 -17.64
C GLY A 359 -10.06 28.58 -18.52
N GLN A 360 -9.97 29.84 -18.14
CA GLN A 360 -9.12 30.86 -18.74
C GLN A 360 -8.41 31.65 -17.65
N TYR A 361 -7.15 31.98 -17.88
CA TYR A 361 -6.39 32.93 -17.06
C TYR A 361 -5.69 33.96 -17.94
N ARG A 362 -5.42 35.11 -17.35
CA ARG A 362 -4.61 36.18 -17.93
C ARG A 362 -3.23 36.18 -17.29
N ALA A 363 -2.21 36.02 -18.12
CA ALA A 363 -0.82 36.23 -17.77
C ALA A 363 -0.43 37.66 -18.09
N GLU A 364 -0.04 38.42 -17.07
CA GLU A 364 0.42 39.80 -17.25
C GLU A 364 1.74 40.05 -16.54
N GLY A 365 2.57 40.90 -17.11
CA GLY A 365 3.89 41.11 -16.57
C GLY A 365 4.70 42.14 -17.33
N THR A 366 5.94 42.31 -16.92
CA THR A 366 6.93 43.12 -17.61
C THR A 366 8.09 42.24 -18.04
N ASN A 367 8.39 42.24 -19.33
CA ASN A 367 9.57 41.58 -19.88
C ASN A 367 10.46 42.65 -20.54
N GLU A 368 11.71 42.79 -20.10
CA GLU A 368 12.65 43.81 -20.59
C GLU A 368 12.06 45.23 -20.62
N GLY A 369 11.28 45.58 -19.58
CA GLY A 369 10.62 46.88 -19.46
C GLY A 369 9.36 47.10 -20.33
N LYS A 370 8.97 46.12 -21.15
CA LYS A 370 7.71 46.13 -21.92
C LYS A 370 6.64 45.32 -21.19
N GLY A 371 5.47 45.93 -20.98
CA GLY A 371 4.31 45.22 -20.45
C GLY A 371 3.75 44.22 -21.46
N PHE A 372 3.37 43.03 -21.01
CA PHE A 372 2.61 42.06 -21.80
C PHE A 372 1.35 41.63 -21.05
N SER A 373 0.33 41.20 -21.80
CA SER A 373 -0.90 40.64 -21.26
C SER A 373 -1.45 39.64 -22.27
N ASN A 374 -1.43 38.36 -21.91
CA ASN A 374 -1.89 37.25 -22.74
C ASN A 374 -2.99 36.47 -22.00
N GLU A 375 -3.98 35.99 -22.74
CA GLU A 375 -5.03 35.13 -22.20
C GLU A 375 -4.84 33.70 -22.71
N GLU A 376 -4.85 32.74 -21.78
CA GLU A 376 -4.57 31.33 -22.06
C GLU A 376 -5.68 30.45 -21.47
N ASN A 377 -5.95 29.33 -22.15
CA ASN A 377 -6.89 28.32 -21.66
C ASN A 377 -6.14 27.31 -20.80
N PHE A 378 -6.78 26.82 -19.74
CA PHE A 378 -6.23 25.75 -18.91
C PHE A 378 -7.29 24.69 -18.60
N GLY A 379 -6.86 23.45 -18.46
CA GLY A 379 -7.71 22.35 -17.99
C GLY A 379 -7.30 21.93 -16.59
N GLN A 380 -6.15 21.25 -16.49
CA GLN A 380 -5.49 20.96 -15.22
C GLN A 380 -4.51 22.08 -14.89
N PHE A 381 -4.46 22.50 -13.62
CA PHE A 381 -3.55 23.53 -13.16
C PHE A 381 -2.45 22.89 -12.29
N PRO A 382 -1.19 22.87 -12.75
CA PRO A 382 -0.10 22.21 -12.03
C PRO A 382 0.39 23.05 -10.85
N LEU A 383 0.67 22.39 -9.74
CA LEU A 383 1.11 22.97 -8.49
C LEU A 383 2.39 22.28 -7.99
N GLN A 384 3.37 23.07 -7.56
CA GLN A 384 4.58 22.56 -6.95
C GLN A 384 4.31 22.22 -5.49
N VAL A 385 4.80 21.06 -5.03
CA VAL A 385 4.64 20.62 -3.64
C VAL A 385 5.87 20.95 -2.79
N ASN A 386 7.07 20.98 -3.39
CA ASN A 386 8.29 21.25 -2.63
C ASN A 386 8.30 22.68 -2.08
N GLY A 387 8.62 22.83 -0.79
CA GLY A 387 8.71 24.13 -0.12
C GLY A 387 7.39 24.76 0.33
N PHE A 388 6.25 24.09 0.14
CA PHE A 388 4.93 24.64 0.50
C PHE A 388 4.19 23.76 1.51
N ARG A 389 3.54 24.38 2.50
CA ARG A 389 2.82 23.67 3.57
C ARG A 389 1.35 23.44 3.24
N ASP A 390 0.77 24.35 2.47
CA ASP A 390 -0.62 24.28 2.05
C ASP A 390 -0.80 24.63 0.57
N ILE A 391 -1.96 24.26 0.02
CA ILE A 391 -2.30 24.50 -1.38
C ILE A 391 -2.39 25.99 -1.73
N HIS A 392 -2.72 26.86 -0.77
CA HIS A 392 -2.81 28.29 -1.01
C HIS A 392 -1.42 28.92 -1.18
N GLU A 393 -0.42 28.50 -0.41
CA GLU A 393 0.98 28.89 -0.56
C GLU A 393 1.51 28.47 -1.94
N SER A 394 1.24 27.23 -2.36
CA SER A 394 1.62 26.73 -3.69
C SER A 394 0.92 27.48 -4.83
N LEU A 395 -0.39 27.71 -4.73
CA LEU A 395 -1.16 28.51 -5.70
C LEU A 395 -0.68 29.96 -5.77
N GLU A 396 -0.32 30.55 -4.64
CA GLU A 396 0.21 31.91 -4.59
C GLU A 396 1.55 31.99 -5.31
N ALA A 397 2.46 31.04 -5.06
CA ALA A 397 3.74 30.97 -5.77
C ALA A 397 3.57 30.74 -7.28
N ALA A 398 2.60 29.90 -7.68
CA ALA A 398 2.29 29.65 -9.08
C ALA A 398 1.67 30.88 -9.78
N THR A 399 0.87 31.67 -9.08
CA THR A 399 0.15 32.83 -9.66
C THR A 399 0.88 34.16 -9.50
N ALA A 400 1.88 34.25 -8.62
CA ALA A 400 2.57 35.50 -8.30
C ALA A 400 4.07 35.49 -8.67
N GLN A 401 4.49 34.72 -9.68
CA GLN A 401 5.90 34.57 -10.09
C GLN A 401 6.65 35.92 -10.25
N GLY A 402 7.38 36.30 -9.19
CA GLY A 402 8.27 37.47 -9.18
C GLY A 402 9.69 37.10 -9.57
N GLU A 403 10.31 37.93 -10.42
CA GLU A 403 11.69 37.85 -10.94
C GLU A 403 12.00 36.58 -11.75
N ILE A 404 11.73 36.64 -13.07
CA ILE A 404 12.26 35.64 -14.02
C ILE A 404 13.77 35.86 -14.09
N GLU A 405 14.57 34.87 -13.66
CA GLU A 405 16.02 34.90 -13.82
C GLU A 405 16.37 35.03 -15.31
N THR A 406 16.70 36.25 -15.74
CA THR A 406 17.28 36.46 -17.06
C THR A 406 18.68 35.85 -17.05
N ILE A 407 18.93 34.93 -17.98
CA ILE A 407 20.24 34.28 -18.23
C ILE A 407 21.38 35.32 -18.45
N ASN A 408 21.04 36.60 -18.67
CA ASN A 408 21.97 37.72 -18.73
C ASN A 408 22.16 38.40 -17.36
N ARG A 409 23.31 38.15 -16.71
CA ARG A 409 23.78 38.82 -15.47
C ARG A 409 23.98 40.34 -15.58
N ASN A 410 23.69 40.96 -16.74
CA ASN A 410 23.89 42.39 -17.00
C ASN A 410 22.58 43.18 -17.23
N ALA A 411 21.39 42.57 -17.11
CA ALA A 411 20.13 43.30 -17.24
C ALA A 411 19.72 43.95 -15.92
N THR A 412 19.67 45.29 -15.87
CA THR A 412 19.32 46.10 -14.68
C THR A 412 17.81 46.27 -14.47
N GLN A 413 16.97 45.56 -15.22
CA GLN A 413 15.51 45.70 -15.21
C GLN A 413 14.83 44.43 -14.71
N LYS A 414 14.00 44.57 -13.68
CA LYS A 414 13.22 43.48 -13.07
C LYS A 414 12.12 43.03 -14.04
N SER A 415 12.19 41.78 -14.50
CA SER A 415 11.08 41.11 -15.17
C SER A 415 10.19 40.43 -14.13
N GLY A 416 8.90 40.32 -14.37
CA GLY A 416 7.97 39.66 -13.44
C GLY A 416 6.64 39.35 -14.12
N GLN A 417 5.98 38.27 -13.69
CA GLN A 417 4.75 37.78 -14.30
C GLN A 417 3.75 37.35 -13.21
N GLU A 418 2.52 37.81 -13.34
CA GLU A 418 1.40 37.39 -12.52
C GLU A 418 0.34 36.70 -13.38
N LEU A 419 -0.34 35.72 -12.79
CA LEU A 419 -1.47 35.00 -13.38
C LEU A 419 -2.74 35.33 -12.61
N TRP A 420 -3.79 35.69 -13.34
CA TRP A 420 -5.11 35.99 -12.78
C TRP A 420 -6.18 35.17 -13.51
N PHE A 421 -6.97 34.39 -12.78
CA PHE A 421 -8.03 33.60 -13.40
C PHE A 421 -9.16 34.53 -13.87
N THR A 422 -9.47 34.51 -15.16
CA THR A 422 -10.57 35.27 -15.76
C THR A 422 -11.86 34.45 -15.77
N ARG A 423 -11.74 33.13 -15.99
CA ARG A 423 -12.85 32.18 -15.95
C ARG A 423 -12.40 30.86 -15.33
N LEU A 424 -13.01 30.45 -14.21
CA LEU A 424 -12.76 29.13 -13.62
C LEU A 424 -13.70 28.08 -14.24
N PRO A 425 -13.22 26.84 -14.44
CA PRO A 425 -14.09 25.74 -14.86
C PRO A 425 -15.02 25.31 -13.71
N PRO A 426 -16.22 24.79 -14.02
CA PRO A 426 -17.10 24.14 -13.05
C PRO A 426 -16.41 23.03 -12.24
N VAL A 427 -15.55 22.24 -12.88
CA VAL A 427 -14.70 21.23 -12.26
C VAL A 427 -13.25 21.69 -12.37
N LEU A 428 -12.66 22.06 -11.24
CA LEU A 428 -11.30 22.56 -11.15
C LEU A 428 -10.37 21.44 -10.69
N THR A 429 -9.34 21.16 -11.49
CA THR A 429 -8.41 20.06 -11.23
C THR A 429 -7.00 20.61 -10.99
N PHE A 430 -6.42 20.26 -9.85
CA PHE A 430 -5.03 20.58 -9.51
C PHE A 430 -4.16 19.33 -9.59
N GLU A 431 -3.06 19.44 -10.32
CA GLU A 431 -2.03 18.42 -10.40
C GLU A 431 -0.91 18.75 -9.41
N LEU A 432 -0.60 17.84 -8.50
CA LEU A 432 0.43 18.01 -7.47
C LEU A 432 1.74 17.41 -7.96
N SER A 433 2.64 18.27 -8.44
CA SER A 433 3.95 17.87 -8.94
C SER A 433 4.84 17.45 -7.77
N ARG A 434 5.00 16.13 -7.63
CA ARG A 434 5.83 15.49 -6.59
C ARG A 434 7.12 14.87 -7.13
N PHE A 435 7.36 14.88 -8.43
CA PHE A 435 8.60 14.33 -8.97
C PHE A 435 9.61 15.45 -9.24
N GLN A 436 10.78 15.34 -8.64
CA GLN A 436 11.90 16.26 -8.88
C GLN A 436 13.15 15.48 -9.26
N PHE A 437 13.96 16.04 -10.15
CA PHE A 437 15.20 15.41 -10.55
C PHE A 437 16.23 15.53 -9.43
N ASN A 438 16.60 14.40 -8.81
CA ASN A 438 17.65 14.39 -7.81
C ASN A 438 19.00 14.34 -8.53
N GLN A 439 19.73 15.46 -8.52
CA GLN A 439 21.04 15.59 -9.18
C GLN A 439 22.10 14.64 -8.60
N GLN A 440 22.02 14.31 -7.30
CA GLN A 440 22.95 13.38 -6.66
C GLN A 440 22.70 11.94 -7.09
N LEU A 441 21.44 11.57 -7.31
CA LEU A 441 21.04 10.21 -7.71
C LEU A 441 20.93 10.02 -9.23
N GLY A 442 20.97 11.10 -10.01
CA GLY A 442 20.87 11.07 -11.46
C GLY A 442 19.53 10.60 -12.02
N ARG A 443 18.44 10.68 -11.24
CA ARG A 443 17.11 10.18 -11.61
C ARG A 443 15.98 10.98 -10.94
N PRO A 444 14.75 10.97 -11.49
CA PRO A 444 13.60 11.58 -10.85
C PRO A 444 13.23 10.83 -9.56
N GLU A 445 12.99 11.58 -8.50
CA GLU A 445 12.59 11.09 -7.19
C GLU A 445 11.26 11.72 -6.76
N LYS A 446 10.45 10.94 -6.04
CA LYS A 446 9.19 11.40 -5.47
C LYS A 446 9.47 12.14 -4.16
N ILE A 447 9.01 13.37 -4.05
CA ILE A 447 9.05 14.14 -2.81
C ILE A 447 7.85 13.75 -1.93
N HIS A 448 8.14 13.47 -0.68
CA HIS A 448 7.16 13.06 0.32
C HIS A 448 6.73 14.22 1.23
N ASN A 449 7.05 15.46 0.88
CA ASN A 449 6.68 16.65 1.66
C ASN A 449 5.17 16.71 1.90
N LYS A 450 4.83 17.11 3.12
CA LYS A 450 3.45 17.30 3.58
C LYS A 450 2.86 18.55 2.91
N ILE A 451 1.72 18.41 2.22
CA ILE A 451 0.95 19.55 1.69
C ILE A 451 -0.53 19.42 2.06
N GLU A 452 -1.01 20.38 2.82
CA GLU A 452 -2.39 20.42 3.28
C GLU A 452 -3.31 21.06 2.23
N PHE A 453 -4.50 20.49 2.07
CA PHE A 453 -5.53 21.02 1.17
C PHE A 453 -6.91 20.96 1.86
N PRO A 454 -7.72 22.02 1.73
CA PRO A 454 -8.97 22.12 2.47
C PRO A 454 -10.12 21.36 1.78
N HIS A 455 -11.15 21.00 2.54
CA HIS A 455 -12.38 20.45 1.99
C HIS A 455 -13.13 21.46 1.09
N VAL A 456 -12.99 22.76 1.38
CA VAL A 456 -13.54 23.85 0.55
C VAL A 456 -12.44 24.88 0.33
N ILE A 457 -12.15 25.16 -0.94
CA ILE A 457 -11.21 26.21 -1.35
C ILE A 457 -12.00 27.41 -1.88
N TYR A 458 -11.60 28.62 -1.47
CA TYR A 458 -12.16 29.87 -1.98
C TYR A 458 -11.20 30.47 -3.01
N MET A 459 -11.66 30.57 -4.25
CA MET A 459 -10.82 31.00 -5.37
C MET A 459 -10.80 32.52 -5.57
N ASP A 460 -11.61 33.27 -4.80
CA ASP A 460 -11.81 34.72 -4.93
C ASP A 460 -10.50 35.52 -5.02
N ARG A 461 -9.50 35.17 -4.21
CA ARG A 461 -8.20 35.85 -4.18
C ARG A 461 -7.40 35.73 -5.47
N TYR A 462 -7.67 34.73 -6.31
CA TYR A 462 -6.93 34.48 -7.55
C TYR A 462 -7.68 34.99 -8.80
N LEU A 463 -8.88 35.56 -8.65
CA LEU A 463 -9.69 36.05 -9.76
C LEU A 463 -9.25 37.45 -10.21
N ASP A 464 -9.27 37.70 -11.52
CA ASP A 464 -8.95 39.01 -12.14
C ASP A 464 -9.83 40.13 -11.59
N CYS A 465 -11.09 39.85 -11.22
CA CYS A 465 -12.01 40.85 -10.68
C CYS A 465 -11.63 41.38 -9.28
N ASN A 466 -10.82 40.65 -8.52
CA ASN A 466 -10.37 41.01 -7.17
C ASN A 466 -8.90 41.42 -7.12
N LYS A 467 -8.26 41.52 -8.29
CA LYS A 467 -6.83 41.70 -8.46
C LYS A 467 -6.23 42.87 -7.67
N GLU A 468 -6.81 44.07 -7.76
CA GLU A 468 -6.29 45.23 -7.03
C GLU A 468 -6.32 45.01 -5.51
N TYR A 469 -7.38 44.36 -5.02
CA TYR A 469 -7.51 44.05 -3.60
C TYR A 469 -6.52 42.97 -3.17
N THR A 470 -6.37 41.90 -3.95
CA THR A 470 -5.37 40.85 -3.68
C THR A 470 -3.96 41.43 -3.67
N ARG A 471 -3.59 42.30 -4.61
CA ARG A 471 -2.27 42.96 -4.63
C ARG A 471 -1.99 43.75 -3.35
N GLN A 472 -2.98 44.50 -2.85
CA GLN A 472 -2.85 45.23 -1.58
C GLN A 472 -2.64 44.28 -0.40
N ARG A 473 -3.37 43.16 -0.36
CA ARG A 473 -3.23 42.13 0.68
C ARG A 473 -1.88 41.42 0.59
N ARG A 474 -1.39 41.10 -0.61
CA ARG A 474 -0.05 40.53 -0.85
C ARG A 474 1.05 41.41 -0.27
N GLU A 475 0.99 42.72 -0.53
CA GLU A 475 1.96 43.68 0.02
C GLU A 475 1.90 43.77 1.56
N GLN A 476 0.70 43.69 2.15
CA GLN A 476 0.55 43.62 3.61
C GLN A 476 1.13 42.34 4.19
N VAL A 477 0.86 41.19 3.57
CA VAL A 477 1.43 39.88 3.97
C VAL A 477 2.95 39.92 3.88
N LYS A 478 3.51 40.50 2.81
CA LYS A 478 4.95 40.66 2.65
C LYS A 478 5.57 41.45 3.80
N LYS A 479 4.98 42.60 4.17
CA LYS A 479 5.46 43.40 5.31
C LYS A 479 5.37 42.64 6.63
N LEU A 480 4.28 41.91 6.86
CA LEU A 480 4.13 41.06 8.05
C LEU A 480 5.17 39.94 8.09
N MET A 481 5.51 39.34 6.94
CA MET A 481 6.56 38.32 6.86
C MET A 481 7.95 38.92 7.16
N GLU A 482 8.27 40.10 6.62
CA GLU A 482 9.51 40.81 6.93
C GLU A 482 9.62 41.12 8.44
N GLU A 483 8.53 41.56 9.08
CA GLU A 483 8.47 41.81 10.52
C GLU A 483 8.62 40.53 11.34
N LEU A 484 7.95 39.44 10.95
CA LEU A 484 8.08 38.13 11.59
C LEU A 484 9.52 37.62 11.55
N VAL A 485 10.23 37.76 10.42
CA VAL A 485 11.64 37.36 10.30
C VAL A 485 12.52 38.10 11.32
N VAL A 486 12.27 39.40 11.53
CA VAL A 486 13.01 40.19 12.53
C VAL A 486 12.71 39.72 13.95
N LEU A 487 11.45 39.44 14.27
CA LEU A 487 11.05 38.95 15.60
C LEU A 487 11.59 37.55 15.89
N TYR A 488 11.50 36.61 14.94
CA TYR A 488 12.10 35.28 15.08
C TYR A 488 13.61 35.36 15.27
N ALA A 489 14.32 36.20 14.51
CA ALA A 489 15.75 36.41 14.68
C ALA A 489 16.11 37.04 16.04
N ARG A 490 15.20 37.83 16.64
CA ARG A 490 15.39 38.37 18.00
C ARG A 490 15.13 37.31 19.06
N LEU A 491 14.08 36.50 18.92
CA LEU A 491 13.75 35.39 19.81
C LEU A 491 14.85 34.32 19.80
N ASP A 492 15.40 34.03 18.62
CA ASP A 492 16.48 33.05 18.43
C ASP A 492 17.72 33.38 19.27
N LYS A 493 18.04 34.67 19.46
CA LYS A 493 19.15 35.10 20.34
C LYS A 493 18.97 34.72 21.81
N PHE A 494 17.72 34.58 22.27
CA PHE A 494 17.41 34.13 23.63
C PHE A 494 17.41 32.61 23.74
N ASN A 495 16.89 31.91 22.73
CA ASN A 495 16.82 30.44 22.72
C ASN A 495 18.16 29.76 22.43
N HIS A 496 19.00 30.39 21.60
CA HIS A 496 20.31 29.90 21.20
C HIS A 496 21.42 30.85 21.70
N TYR A 497 21.44 31.11 23.00
CA TYR A 497 22.40 31.99 23.64
C TYR A 497 23.77 31.32 23.86
N GLY A 498 24.84 32.11 23.77
CA GLY A 498 26.23 31.70 24.06
C GLY A 498 27.20 32.02 22.93
N SER A 499 28.50 32.10 23.22
CA SER A 499 29.55 32.39 22.22
C SER A 499 30.24 31.14 21.67
N GLY A 500 30.08 29.99 22.32
CA GLY A 500 30.67 28.70 21.92
C GLY A 500 29.89 27.97 20.82
N SER A 501 30.38 26.77 20.46
CA SER A 501 29.73 25.85 19.50
C SER A 501 28.42 25.28 20.05
N LYS A 502 28.30 25.16 21.37
CA LYS A 502 27.05 24.80 22.06
C LYS A 502 26.29 26.06 22.44
N LYS A 503 25.08 26.20 21.92
CA LYS A 503 24.12 27.26 22.29
C LYS A 503 23.07 26.67 23.22
N VAL A 504 22.60 27.45 24.17
CA VAL A 504 21.58 27.05 25.17
C VAL A 504 20.64 28.22 25.43
N PRO A 505 19.40 27.98 25.90
CA PRO A 505 18.49 29.05 26.25
C PRO A 505 19.04 29.93 27.38
N LEU A 506 19.01 31.25 27.21
CA LEU A 506 19.50 32.20 28.22
C LEU A 506 18.75 32.06 29.55
N GLN A 507 17.45 31.79 29.49
CA GLN A 507 16.60 31.51 30.66
C GLN A 507 17.14 30.36 31.52
N ASP A 508 17.64 29.30 30.88
CA ASP A 508 18.14 28.11 31.56
C ASP A 508 19.51 28.40 32.17
N VAL A 509 20.36 29.14 31.45
CA VAL A 509 21.66 29.61 31.97
C VAL A 509 21.49 30.45 33.23
N LEU A 510 20.56 31.42 33.21
CA LEU A 510 20.27 32.26 34.37
C LEU A 510 19.67 31.45 35.53
N SER A 511 18.84 30.45 35.22
CA SER A 511 18.25 29.56 36.22
C SER A 511 19.30 28.69 36.90
N TYR A 512 20.17 28.03 36.13
CA TYR A 512 21.25 27.20 36.68
C TYR A 512 22.31 28.03 37.41
N ALA A 513 22.62 29.23 36.92
CA ALA A 513 23.53 30.15 37.62
C ALA A 513 22.95 30.60 38.97
N LEU A 514 21.64 30.87 39.03
CA LEU A 514 20.94 31.23 40.26
C LEU A 514 20.89 30.04 41.24
N GLU A 515 20.62 28.83 40.73
CA GLU A 515 20.62 27.60 41.52
C GLU A 515 22.00 27.33 42.12
N PHE A 516 23.07 27.44 41.32
CA PHE A 516 24.44 27.34 41.80
C PHE A 516 24.76 28.39 42.87
N ALA A 517 24.30 29.62 42.69
CA ALA A 517 24.48 30.69 43.67
C ALA A 517 23.65 30.49 44.97
N GLN A 518 22.65 29.60 44.97
CA GLN A 518 21.84 29.26 46.15
C GLN A 518 22.37 28.04 46.90
N CYS A 519 23.26 27.25 46.30
CA CYS A 519 23.90 26.11 46.94
C CYS A 519 24.77 26.55 48.14
N LYS A 520 24.55 25.93 49.30
CA LYS A 520 25.31 26.22 50.53
C LYS A 520 26.69 25.57 50.47
N THR A 521 27.73 26.30 50.89
CA THR A 521 29.08 25.77 51.07
C THR A 521 29.07 24.63 52.08
N THR A 522 29.39 23.42 51.61
CA THR A 522 29.71 22.31 52.52
C THR A 522 31.20 22.39 52.81
N SER A 523 31.56 22.69 54.06
CA SER A 523 32.93 22.83 54.54
C SER A 523 33.67 21.49 54.50
N ILE A 524 34.17 21.08 53.33
CA ILE A 524 35.17 20.03 53.21
C ILE A 524 36.21 20.50 52.19
N THR A 525 37.44 20.70 52.66
CA THR A 525 38.64 20.92 51.86
C THR A 525 38.87 19.73 50.93
N PRO A 526 38.90 19.90 49.59
CA PRO A 526 39.42 18.88 48.69
C PRO A 526 40.92 19.10 48.52
N GLN A 527 41.72 18.06 48.80
CA GLN A 527 43.04 17.92 48.18
C GLN A 527 42.89 18.03 46.66
N ASP A 528 43.86 18.68 46.04
CA ASP A 528 43.94 19.00 44.63
C ASP A 528 43.59 17.79 43.74
N ILE A 529 42.46 17.87 43.04
CA ILE A 529 42.21 17.05 41.86
C ILE A 529 42.34 17.98 40.67
N GLU A 530 43.46 17.85 39.97
CA GLU A 530 43.70 18.49 38.68
C GLU A 530 42.62 18.06 37.69
N MET A 531 42.01 19.04 37.02
CA MET A 531 41.12 18.81 35.88
C MET A 531 41.97 18.38 34.67
N GLU A 532 42.16 17.07 34.49
CA GLU A 532 42.61 16.55 33.20
C GLU A 532 41.43 16.40 32.23
N SER A 533 41.66 16.85 30.99
CA SER A 533 40.75 16.69 29.86
C SER A 533 40.62 15.21 29.48
N PRO A 534 39.41 14.69 29.15
CA PRO A 534 39.32 13.34 28.65
C PRO A 534 39.72 13.31 27.18
N ASN A 535 40.98 12.94 26.94
CA ASN A 535 41.43 12.32 25.71
C ASN A 535 40.96 10.85 25.65
N ALA A 536 40.78 10.38 24.43
CA ALA A 536 40.25 9.08 24.07
C ALA A 536 41.07 7.88 24.56
N SER A 537 40.36 6.76 24.77
CA SER A 537 40.65 5.37 24.33
C SER A 537 40.77 4.30 25.43
N ASN A 538 39.99 3.23 25.19
CA ASN A 538 40.16 1.83 25.54
C ASN A 538 39.98 1.35 27.00
N CYS A 539 38.91 0.58 27.21
CA CYS A 539 38.98 -0.65 28.02
C CYS A 539 38.07 -1.74 27.43
N THR A 540 38.70 -2.90 27.24
CA THR A 540 38.18 -4.23 26.90
C THR A 540 37.68 -4.98 28.14
N GLU A 541 36.61 -5.76 27.93
CA GLU A 541 36.25 -7.10 28.46
C GLU A 541 36.22 -7.47 29.98
N ASP A 542 35.14 -8.21 30.30
CA ASP A 542 34.97 -9.33 31.27
C ASP A 542 34.86 -9.05 32.78
N ASP A 543 34.03 -9.74 33.59
CA ASP A 543 32.95 -10.74 33.44
C ASP A 543 32.30 -10.99 34.84
N ARG A 544 30.98 -11.32 34.91
CA ARG A 544 30.23 -12.25 35.84
C ARG A 544 30.30 -12.11 37.40
N GLU A 545 29.35 -12.56 38.25
CA GLU A 545 27.96 -13.09 38.26
C GLU A 545 27.52 -13.25 39.75
N LYS A 546 26.20 -13.13 40.05
CA LYS A 546 25.30 -13.94 40.98
C LYS A 546 25.70 -14.20 42.46
N ASP A 547 24.84 -14.48 43.44
CA ASP A 547 23.38 -14.58 43.67
C ASP A 547 23.15 -14.74 45.21
N GLU A 548 21.86 -14.73 45.61
CA GLU A 548 21.23 -15.49 46.72
C GLU A 548 20.57 -14.78 47.93
N HIS A 549 19.36 -15.31 48.19
CA HIS A 549 18.24 -14.95 49.06
C HIS A 549 18.39 -15.20 50.57
N ARG A 550 17.39 -14.74 51.39
CA ARG A 550 16.45 -15.58 52.20
C ARG A 550 15.72 -14.84 53.37
N SER A 551 14.37 -14.78 53.28
CA SER A 551 13.29 -14.98 54.33
C SER A 551 13.12 -14.00 55.53
N GLN A 552 11.98 -13.84 56.24
CA GLN A 552 10.68 -14.56 56.44
C GLN A 552 9.68 -13.61 57.19
N VAL A 553 8.43 -13.42 56.75
CA VAL A 553 7.10 -13.89 57.29
C VAL A 553 6.69 -13.51 58.73
N THR A 554 5.50 -12.89 58.91
CA THR A 554 4.36 -13.37 59.77
C THR A 554 3.09 -12.52 59.61
N ASP A 555 1.95 -13.19 59.78
CA ASP A 555 0.54 -12.86 59.53
C ASP A 555 -0.10 -11.84 60.50
N ASP A 556 -1.23 -11.19 60.16
CA ASP A 556 -2.60 -11.52 60.67
C ASP A 556 -3.69 -10.46 60.31
N VAL A 557 -4.95 -10.79 60.62
CA VAL A 557 -6.24 -10.56 59.92
C VAL A 557 -7.16 -9.37 60.40
N SER A 558 -7.84 -8.74 59.42
CA SER A 558 -9.21 -8.13 59.29
C SER A 558 -9.87 -7.02 60.18
N THR A 559 -10.68 -6.20 59.45
CA THR A 559 -11.94 -5.44 59.78
C THR A 559 -11.83 -4.26 60.77
N ASP A 560 -12.37 -3.04 60.55
CA ASP A 560 -13.71 -2.62 60.11
C ASP A 560 -13.81 -1.10 59.74
N VAL A 561 -14.96 -0.70 59.17
CA VAL A 561 -15.31 0.57 58.49
C VAL A 561 -15.82 1.69 59.44
N VAL A 562 -15.44 2.98 59.25
CA VAL A 562 -16.33 4.20 59.28
C VAL A 562 -15.71 5.38 58.49
N MET A 563 -16.55 6.04 57.67
CA MET A 563 -16.31 7.23 56.83
C MET A 563 -15.80 8.50 57.54
N THR A 564 -15.01 9.35 56.85
CA THR A 564 -15.41 10.72 56.41
C THR A 564 -14.36 11.47 55.56
N THR A 565 -14.83 12.02 54.42
CA THR A 565 -14.40 13.26 53.69
C THR A 565 -12.97 13.44 53.12
N ILE A 566 -12.90 13.63 51.80
CA ILE A 566 -11.78 14.15 50.98
C ILE A 566 -11.89 15.70 50.94
N PRO A 567 -10.79 16.50 50.95
CA PRO A 567 -10.16 16.97 49.69
C PRO A 567 -8.61 17.13 49.69
N THR A 568 -7.97 16.43 48.73
CA THR A 568 -6.87 16.87 47.82
C THR A 568 -5.48 17.35 48.29
N THR A 569 -4.47 16.83 47.57
CA THR A 569 -3.08 17.31 47.28
C THR A 569 -1.92 16.72 48.14
N PRO A 570 -0.66 16.70 47.64
CA PRO A 570 -0.12 15.61 46.82
C PRO A 570 1.16 14.98 47.40
N VAL A 571 1.50 13.83 46.82
CA VAL A 571 2.74 13.03 46.87
C VAL A 571 4.00 13.76 47.35
N LYS A 572 4.66 13.20 48.37
CA LYS A 572 6.13 13.27 48.50
C LYS A 572 6.68 11.85 48.58
N GLU A 573 7.29 11.42 47.49
CA GLU A 573 8.13 10.24 47.41
C GLU A 573 9.35 10.41 48.31
N THR A 574 9.70 9.32 48.98
CA THR A 574 10.92 9.17 49.77
C THR A 574 11.78 8.16 49.04
N ARG A 575 13.01 8.50 48.60
CA ARG A 575 14.13 7.54 48.55
C ARG A 575 15.51 8.15 48.28
N SER A 576 16.41 7.86 49.23
CA SER A 576 17.85 7.55 49.14
C SER A 576 18.87 8.59 48.65
N ASN A 577 19.66 9.08 49.61
CA ASN A 577 20.98 9.69 49.48
C ASN A 577 21.99 8.76 48.76
N GLN A 578 22.60 9.26 47.69
CA GLN A 578 24.02 9.07 47.38
C GLN A 578 24.64 10.48 47.31
N TYR A 579 25.54 10.80 48.25
CA TYR A 579 26.18 12.11 48.34
C TYR A 579 27.19 12.29 47.19
N ILE A 580 26.75 12.91 46.10
CA ILE A 580 27.63 13.74 45.27
C ILE A 580 27.60 15.13 45.93
N SER A 581 28.76 15.67 46.31
CA SER A 581 28.81 17.03 46.82
C SER A 581 28.37 17.99 45.73
N ASP A 582 27.23 18.66 45.93
CA ASP A 582 26.70 19.62 44.96
C ASP A 582 27.73 20.73 44.68
N PRO A 583 27.90 21.13 43.42
CA PRO A 583 28.77 22.26 43.07
C PRO A 583 28.24 23.52 43.78
N ALA A 584 29.06 24.11 44.64
CA ALA A 584 28.72 25.30 45.43
C ALA A 584 29.83 26.38 45.38
N PRO A 585 29.50 27.67 45.51
CA PRO A 585 30.46 28.76 45.48
C PRO A 585 31.38 28.70 46.72
N ARG A 586 32.71 28.64 46.58
CA ARG A 586 33.62 28.34 47.71
C ARG A 586 34.00 29.55 48.60
N HIS A 587 34.05 30.76 48.06
CA HIS A 587 34.59 31.95 48.75
C HIS A 587 33.84 33.23 48.35
N VAL A 588 32.60 33.41 48.80
CA VAL A 588 31.77 34.59 48.51
C VAL A 588 31.16 35.12 49.82
N SER A 589 31.13 36.43 50.01
CA SER A 589 30.46 37.02 51.19
C SER A 589 28.94 36.96 51.06
N ASP A 590 28.21 36.85 52.18
CA ASP A 590 26.74 36.81 52.16
C ASP A 590 26.13 38.05 51.46
N SER A 591 26.76 39.21 51.61
CA SER A 591 26.34 40.44 50.92
C SER A 591 26.55 40.40 49.40
N GLU A 592 27.65 39.82 48.93
CA GLU A 592 27.91 39.66 47.48
C GLU A 592 26.99 38.60 46.87
N LEU A 593 26.75 37.51 47.60
CA LEU A 593 25.84 36.45 47.18
C LEU A 593 24.41 36.98 47.05
N GLN A 594 23.96 37.79 48.01
CA GLN A 594 22.64 38.43 47.96
C GLN A 594 22.50 39.34 46.74
N VAL A 595 23.50 40.19 46.45
CA VAL A 595 23.49 41.06 45.27
C VAL A 595 23.46 40.23 43.98
N LEU A 596 24.24 39.15 43.90
CA LEU A 596 24.28 38.28 42.73
C LEU A 596 22.95 37.53 42.52
N GLN A 597 22.34 37.03 43.58
CA GLN A 597 21.02 36.40 43.54
C GLN A 597 19.94 37.39 43.11
N GLU A 598 19.91 38.60 43.67
CA GLU A 598 18.96 39.64 43.27
C GLU A 598 19.13 40.04 41.80
N CYS A 599 20.37 40.20 41.32
CA CYS A 599 20.66 40.48 39.91
C CYS A 599 20.20 39.35 38.98
N LEU A 600 20.59 38.11 39.27
CA LEU A 600 20.24 36.95 38.45
C LEU A 600 18.73 36.71 38.43
N HIS A 601 18.05 36.85 39.57
CA HIS A 601 16.61 36.69 39.65
C HIS A 601 15.87 37.78 38.88
N ARG A 602 16.36 39.02 38.93
CA ARG A 602 15.84 40.14 38.14
C ARG A 602 16.04 39.90 36.64
N TRP A 603 17.27 39.61 36.19
CA TRP A 603 17.55 39.37 34.76
C TRP A 603 16.80 38.17 34.22
N ARG A 604 16.65 37.10 35.01
CA ARG A 604 15.81 35.96 34.65
C ARG A 604 14.38 36.41 34.38
N ASN A 605 13.79 37.16 35.31
CA ASN A 605 12.41 37.64 35.16
C ASN A 605 12.27 38.58 33.94
N GLU A 606 13.25 39.45 33.70
CA GLU A 606 13.29 40.34 32.52
C GLU A 606 13.38 39.53 31.21
N VAL A 607 14.29 38.55 31.12
CA VAL A 607 14.43 37.67 29.95
C VAL A 607 13.19 36.82 29.71
N GLU A 608 12.63 36.23 30.77
CA GLU A 608 11.39 35.46 30.67
C GLU A 608 10.22 36.33 30.19
N GLN A 609 10.17 37.60 30.61
CA GLN A 609 9.16 38.55 30.13
C GLN A 609 9.39 38.91 28.66
N ASP A 610 10.61 39.24 28.26
CA ASP A 610 10.96 39.56 26.87
C ASP A 610 10.63 38.41 25.91
N VAL A 611 10.96 37.17 26.29
CA VAL A 611 10.65 35.97 25.50
C VAL A 611 9.14 35.78 25.36
N ARG A 612 8.38 35.95 26.46
CA ARG A 612 6.91 35.89 26.42
C ARG A 612 6.32 36.96 25.51
N GLU A 613 6.75 38.21 25.65
CA GLU A 613 6.27 39.32 24.82
C GLU A 613 6.57 39.11 23.33
N LEU A 614 7.79 38.66 22.99
CA LEU A 614 8.15 38.32 21.61
C LEU A 614 7.29 37.18 21.06
N GLN A 615 7.06 36.14 21.84
CA GLN A 615 6.24 35.01 21.41
C GLN A 615 4.77 35.43 21.20
N GLU A 616 4.21 36.27 22.09
CA GLU A 616 2.87 36.83 21.95
C GLU A 616 2.76 37.73 20.70
N GLU A 617 3.76 38.55 20.43
CA GLU A 617 3.81 39.43 19.26
C GLU A 617 3.90 38.63 17.96
N ILE A 618 4.77 37.62 17.90
CA ILE A 618 4.87 36.66 16.79
C ILE A 618 3.51 35.99 16.56
N ASN A 619 2.90 35.41 17.61
CA ASN A 619 1.61 34.73 17.49
C ASN A 619 0.52 35.67 16.96
N LYS A 620 0.51 36.94 17.40
CA LYS A 620 -0.44 37.95 16.92
C LYS A 620 -0.23 38.28 15.44
N LEU A 621 1.01 38.44 14.98
CA LEU A 621 1.32 38.68 13.57
C LEU A 621 0.97 37.47 12.71
N GLU A 622 1.24 36.25 13.18
CA GLU A 622 0.86 35.02 12.47
C GLU A 622 -0.66 34.87 12.33
N LEU A 623 -1.43 35.12 13.41
CA LEU A 623 -2.89 35.14 13.35
C LEU A 623 -3.41 36.19 12.37
N THR A 624 -2.79 37.37 12.34
CA THR A 624 -3.15 38.46 11.42
C THR A 624 -2.86 38.04 9.98
N LYS A 625 -1.69 37.45 9.70
CA LYS A 625 -1.31 36.90 8.39
C LYS A 625 -2.29 35.84 7.91
N ASN A 626 -2.60 34.85 8.76
CA ASN A 626 -3.46 33.72 8.41
C ASN A 626 -4.93 34.14 8.20
N SER A 627 -5.37 35.23 8.84
CA SER A 627 -6.73 35.78 8.69
C SER A 627 -6.87 36.82 7.57
N MET A 628 -5.81 37.16 6.84
CA MET A 628 -5.80 38.24 5.83
C MET A 628 -6.89 38.15 4.76
N TYR A 629 -7.31 36.94 4.41
CA TYR A 629 -8.28 36.66 3.34
C TYR A 629 -9.53 35.94 3.90
N SER A 630 -9.75 36.03 5.21
CA SER A 630 -10.89 35.42 5.87
C SER A 630 -12.16 36.28 5.84
N ASP A 631 -12.11 37.45 5.23
CA ASP A 631 -13.22 38.39 5.11
C ASP A 631 -14.32 37.89 4.18
N GLY A 632 -15.56 38.30 4.44
CA GLY A 632 -16.72 37.85 3.65
C GLY A 632 -16.66 38.26 2.18
N ALA A 633 -15.85 39.28 1.83
CA ALA A 633 -15.64 39.68 0.44
C ALA A 633 -14.85 38.64 -0.37
N MET A 634 -13.98 37.87 0.30
CA MET A 634 -13.07 36.86 -0.28
C MET A 634 -13.58 35.41 -0.15
N LYS A 635 -14.88 35.25 0.14
CA LYS A 635 -15.55 33.95 0.33
C LYS A 635 -16.79 33.81 -0.54
N LYS A 636 -16.77 34.33 -1.78
CA LYS A 636 -17.92 34.31 -2.69
C LYS A 636 -17.81 33.22 -3.77
N CYS A 637 -16.62 32.68 -4.01
CA CYS A 637 -16.35 31.65 -5.01
C CYS A 637 -15.86 30.33 -4.37
N PRO A 638 -16.73 29.61 -3.63
CA PRO A 638 -16.39 28.33 -3.00
C PRO A 638 -16.37 27.17 -4.00
N TYR A 639 -15.34 26.34 -3.85
CA TYR A 639 -15.13 25.09 -4.57
C TYR A 639 -14.98 23.96 -3.56
N GLN A 640 -15.83 22.94 -3.63
CA GLN A 640 -15.82 21.81 -2.72
C GLN A 640 -14.99 20.66 -3.29
N LEU A 641 -14.16 20.05 -2.47
CA LEU A 641 -13.36 18.89 -2.85
C LEU A 641 -14.29 17.71 -3.17
N HIS A 642 -14.18 17.19 -4.39
CA HIS A 642 -14.99 16.10 -4.90
C HIS A 642 -14.21 14.78 -4.90
N ALA A 643 -12.96 14.81 -5.38
CA ALA A 643 -12.11 13.62 -5.44
C ALA A 643 -10.64 13.93 -5.19
N VAL A 644 -9.92 12.95 -4.64
CA VAL A 644 -8.47 12.96 -4.41
C VAL A 644 -7.89 11.66 -4.96
N LEU A 645 -7.01 11.76 -5.95
CA LEU A 645 -6.29 10.61 -6.50
C LEU A 645 -4.96 10.47 -5.78
N VAL A 646 -4.73 9.30 -5.20
CA VAL A 646 -3.56 8.97 -4.38
C VAL A 646 -2.70 7.96 -5.10
N HIS A 647 -1.39 8.17 -5.02
CA HIS A 647 -0.37 7.30 -5.60
C HIS A 647 0.59 6.80 -4.52
N GLU A 648 0.83 5.50 -4.49
CA GLU A 648 1.85 4.85 -3.68
C GLU A 648 2.86 4.12 -4.57
N GLY A 649 4.15 4.38 -4.35
CA GLY A 649 5.24 3.80 -5.14
C GLY A 649 6.08 4.83 -5.89
N GLN A 650 6.89 4.33 -6.81
CA GLN A 650 7.88 5.07 -7.59
C GLN A 650 7.28 5.61 -8.89
N ALA A 651 7.97 6.54 -9.56
CA ALA A 651 7.50 7.15 -10.81
C ALA A 651 7.13 6.14 -11.91
N ALA A 652 7.91 5.06 -12.04
CA ALA A 652 7.71 4.05 -13.07
C ALA A 652 6.82 2.87 -12.63
N SER A 653 6.55 2.75 -11.33
CA SER A 653 5.77 1.64 -10.77
C SER A 653 5.11 2.03 -9.46
N GLY A 654 3.79 2.04 -9.47
CA GLY A 654 3.01 2.23 -8.25
C GLY A 654 1.55 1.85 -8.38
N HIS A 655 0.84 2.02 -7.27
CA HIS A 655 -0.57 1.72 -7.13
C HIS A 655 -1.37 3.00 -6.95
N TYR A 656 -2.51 3.09 -7.63
CA TYR A 656 -3.37 4.26 -7.64
C TYR A 656 -4.75 3.91 -7.13
N TRP A 657 -5.30 4.79 -6.29
CA TRP A 657 -6.69 4.73 -5.84
C TRP A 657 -7.27 6.15 -5.74
N ALA A 658 -8.58 6.24 -5.54
CA ALA A 658 -9.26 7.51 -5.39
C ALA A 658 -10.12 7.56 -4.13
N TYR A 659 -10.10 8.69 -3.44
CA TYR A 659 -11.15 9.06 -2.49
C TYR A 659 -12.15 9.96 -3.19
N ILE A 660 -13.45 9.67 -3.07
CA ILE A 660 -14.52 10.44 -3.71
C ILE A 660 -15.61 10.71 -2.69
N TYR A 661 -16.08 11.95 -2.62
CA TYR A 661 -17.17 12.35 -1.74
C TYR A 661 -18.54 12.00 -2.34
N ASP A 662 -19.36 11.25 -1.61
CA ASP A 662 -20.76 11.02 -1.98
C ASP A 662 -21.66 12.10 -1.34
N PRO A 663 -22.18 13.07 -2.12
CA PRO A 663 -23.03 14.12 -1.57
C PRO A 663 -24.38 13.61 -1.05
N THR A 664 -24.81 12.43 -1.51
CA THR A 664 -26.09 11.80 -1.11
C THR A 664 -26.00 11.23 0.29
N LYS A 665 -24.89 10.53 0.58
CA LYS A 665 -24.61 9.90 1.88
C LYS A 665 -23.84 10.81 2.83
N LYS A 666 -23.27 11.90 2.31
CA LYS A 666 -22.38 12.84 3.01
C LYS A 666 -21.16 12.16 3.63
N GLU A 667 -20.62 11.16 2.95
CA GLU A 667 -19.46 10.37 3.39
C GLU A 667 -18.39 10.31 2.29
N TRP A 668 -17.14 10.10 2.70
CA TRP A 668 -16.06 9.79 1.77
C TRP A 668 -16.04 8.29 1.49
N LEU A 669 -15.78 7.93 0.24
CA LEU A 669 -15.63 6.55 -0.19
C LEU A 669 -14.25 6.37 -0.82
N LYS A 670 -13.54 5.32 -0.41
CA LYS A 670 -12.28 4.88 -1.00
C LYS A 670 -12.56 3.87 -2.11
N TYR A 671 -12.15 4.22 -3.32
CA TYR A 671 -12.24 3.40 -4.53
C TYR A 671 -10.86 2.84 -4.84
N ASN A 672 -10.63 1.61 -4.41
CA ASN A 672 -9.39 0.87 -4.63
C ASN A 672 -9.69 -0.36 -5.50
N ASP A 673 -9.64 -0.17 -6.82
CA ASP A 673 -10.03 -1.16 -7.83
C ASP A 673 -11.42 -1.77 -7.53
N ILE A 674 -11.48 -3.07 -7.22
CA ILE A 674 -12.73 -3.79 -6.95
C ILE A 674 -13.34 -3.44 -5.59
N ALA A 675 -12.54 -2.88 -4.69
CA ALA A 675 -12.93 -2.57 -3.32
C ALA A 675 -13.41 -1.12 -3.24
N VAL A 676 -14.70 -0.97 -2.92
CA VAL A 676 -15.28 0.32 -2.57
C VAL A 676 -15.65 0.26 -1.08
N THR A 677 -15.01 1.10 -0.28
CA THR A 677 -15.19 1.11 1.18
C THR A 677 -15.48 2.52 1.69
N PRO A 678 -16.27 2.67 2.76
CA PRO A 678 -16.40 3.96 3.43
C PRO A 678 -15.06 4.40 4.02
N ALA A 679 -14.83 5.72 4.04
CA ALA A 679 -13.63 6.35 4.58
C ALA A 679 -14.00 7.64 5.33
N SER A 680 -13.20 8.00 6.33
CA SER A 680 -13.30 9.30 6.99
C SER A 680 -12.40 10.34 6.32
N TRP A 681 -12.60 11.61 6.68
CA TRP A 681 -11.68 12.68 6.28
C TRP A 681 -10.26 12.44 6.83
N ASP A 682 -10.15 11.89 8.03
CA ASP A 682 -8.86 11.60 8.67
C ASP A 682 -8.10 10.48 7.93
N ASP A 683 -8.81 9.45 7.46
CA ASP A 683 -8.22 8.38 6.63
C ASP A 683 -7.68 8.94 5.31
N LEU A 684 -8.46 9.82 4.66
CA LEU A 684 -8.04 10.52 3.45
C LEU A 684 -6.79 11.35 3.70
N VAL A 685 -6.80 12.20 4.73
CA VAL A 685 -5.67 13.09 5.08
C VAL A 685 -4.40 12.28 5.34
N LYS A 686 -4.52 11.18 6.09
CA LYS A 686 -3.39 10.31 6.43
C LYS A 686 -2.66 9.75 5.21
N GLU A 687 -3.38 9.35 4.17
CA GLU A 687 -2.79 8.78 2.94
C GLU A 687 -2.47 9.83 1.86
N SER A 688 -3.10 11.00 1.91
CA SER A 688 -3.10 11.96 0.79
C SER A 688 -2.15 13.15 0.99
N VAL A 689 -1.96 13.63 2.22
CA VAL A 689 -1.18 14.86 2.47
C VAL A 689 0.32 14.64 2.22
N GLY A 690 0.81 13.40 2.41
CA GLY A 690 2.23 13.06 2.35
C GLY A 690 2.92 13.18 3.72
N GLY A 691 4.12 12.63 3.84
CA GLY A 691 4.88 12.55 5.09
C GLY A 691 4.51 11.35 5.98
N TYR A 692 3.51 10.56 5.60
CA TYR A 692 3.10 9.35 6.29
C TYR A 692 2.97 8.21 5.26
N HIS A 693 3.82 7.19 5.36
CA HIS A 693 3.98 6.12 4.34
C HIS A 693 4.40 6.61 2.93
N ASN A 694 4.47 5.69 1.97
CA ASN A 694 4.93 5.97 0.60
C ASN A 694 3.81 6.54 -0.31
N ALA A 695 2.61 6.73 0.25
CA ALA A 695 1.43 7.28 -0.41
C ALA A 695 1.37 8.81 -0.34
N SER A 696 0.87 9.42 -1.42
CA SER A 696 0.54 10.85 -1.42
C SER A 696 -0.41 11.21 -2.55
N ALA A 697 -1.18 12.29 -2.37
CA ALA A 697 -2.07 12.82 -3.38
C ALA A 697 -1.28 13.33 -4.57
N TYR A 698 -1.76 12.96 -5.75
CA TYR A 698 -1.24 13.36 -7.04
C TYR A 698 -2.18 14.33 -7.76
N CYS A 699 -3.50 14.15 -7.63
CA CYS A 699 -4.49 15.02 -8.27
C CYS A 699 -5.64 15.33 -7.31
N LEU A 700 -6.06 16.59 -7.27
CA LEU A 700 -7.20 17.08 -6.50
C LEU A 700 -8.28 17.60 -7.46
N MET A 701 -9.51 17.14 -7.31
CA MET A 701 -10.65 17.58 -8.11
C MET A 701 -11.65 18.32 -7.22
N TYR A 702 -11.89 19.58 -7.54
CA TYR A 702 -12.87 20.44 -6.87
C TYR A 702 -14.04 20.76 -7.80
N VAL A 703 -15.22 20.97 -7.22
CA VAL A 703 -16.45 21.33 -7.95
C VAL A 703 -17.02 22.63 -7.38
N GLY A 704 -17.32 23.60 -8.25
CA GLY A 704 -17.89 24.88 -7.84
C GLY A 704 -19.27 24.71 -7.19
N GLN A 705 -19.52 25.38 -6.07
CA GLN A 705 -20.74 25.18 -5.27
C GLN A 705 -22.04 25.48 -6.05
N SER A 706 -22.02 26.46 -6.96
CA SER A 706 -23.16 26.76 -7.85
C SER A 706 -23.61 25.57 -8.69
N GLN A 707 -22.68 24.67 -9.01
CA GLN A 707 -22.95 23.43 -9.75
C GLN A 707 -23.57 22.36 -8.86
N ILE A 708 -23.14 22.29 -7.60
CA ILE A 708 -23.69 21.39 -6.59
C ILE A 708 -25.14 21.77 -6.30
N GLU A 709 -25.42 23.05 -6.07
CA GLU A 709 -26.77 23.57 -5.82
C GLU A 709 -27.71 23.37 -7.02
N SER A 710 -27.20 23.55 -8.25
CA SER A 710 -27.97 23.25 -9.48
C SER A 710 -28.33 21.76 -9.62
N ASN A 711 -27.51 20.86 -9.06
CA ASN A 711 -27.76 19.42 -9.04
C ASN A 711 -28.67 18.99 -7.87
N SER A 712 -28.68 19.72 -6.74
CA SER A 712 -29.53 19.44 -5.57
C SER A 712 -31.03 19.71 -5.81
N LEU A 713 -31.39 20.61 -6.73
CA LEU A 713 -32.80 20.78 -7.15
C LEU A 713 -33.34 19.55 -7.93
N SER A 714 -32.47 18.61 -8.30
CA SER A 714 -32.77 17.31 -8.89
C SER A 714 -32.23 16.17 -8.02
N ASP A 715 -32.54 16.18 -6.72
CA ASP A 715 -32.20 15.12 -5.74
C ASP A 715 -32.84 13.77 -6.12
N MET A 716 -32.28 13.11 -7.14
CA MET A 716 -32.70 11.82 -7.62
C MET A 716 -31.57 10.79 -7.37
N PRO A 717 -31.83 9.69 -6.65
CA PRO A 717 -30.85 8.63 -6.38
C PRO A 717 -30.28 8.00 -7.66
N LEU A 718 -29.12 7.32 -7.58
CA LEU A 718 -28.56 6.45 -8.65
C LEU A 718 -29.59 5.45 -9.22
N GLN A 719 -30.59 5.06 -8.44
CA GLN A 719 -31.72 4.21 -8.87
C GLN A 719 -32.64 4.87 -9.91
N THR A 720 -32.62 6.20 -10.00
CA THR A 720 -33.34 7.00 -11.01
C THR A 720 -32.56 7.04 -12.32
N ASP A 721 -31.23 7.04 -12.26
CA ASP A 721 -30.36 6.98 -13.44
C ASP A 721 -30.55 5.67 -14.20
N LEU A 722 -30.84 4.56 -13.50
CA LEU A 722 -31.19 3.29 -14.14
C LEU A 722 -32.45 3.40 -15.02
N LYS A 723 -33.44 4.19 -14.59
CA LYS A 723 -34.68 4.43 -15.36
C LYS A 723 -34.44 5.37 -16.54
N ASN A 724 -33.52 6.32 -16.36
CA ASN A 724 -33.15 7.35 -17.34
C ASN A 724 -32.07 6.91 -18.35
N LEU A 725 -31.53 5.69 -18.23
CA LEU A 725 -30.60 5.14 -19.21
C LEU A 725 -31.26 5.07 -20.60
N PRO A 726 -30.53 5.45 -21.67
CA PRO A 726 -30.91 5.18 -23.05
C PRO A 726 -31.24 3.71 -23.29
N ASP A 727 -32.23 3.43 -24.14
CA ASP A 727 -32.73 2.06 -24.35
C ASP A 727 -31.67 1.09 -24.93
N ASP A 728 -30.73 1.62 -25.71
CA ASP A 728 -29.59 0.83 -26.23
C ASP A 728 -28.64 0.37 -25.11
N LEU A 729 -28.48 1.17 -24.05
CA LEU A 729 -27.65 0.83 -22.89
C LEU A 729 -28.40 -0.03 -21.87
N LYS A 730 -29.72 0.12 -21.75
CA LYS A 730 -30.55 -0.75 -20.90
C LYS A 730 -30.43 -2.22 -21.29
N GLY A 731 -30.43 -2.51 -22.59
CA GLY A 731 -30.23 -3.87 -23.09
C GLY A 731 -28.92 -4.49 -22.59
N ILE A 732 -27.81 -3.75 -22.67
CA ILE A 732 -26.48 -4.20 -22.22
C ILE A 732 -26.47 -4.55 -20.73
N VAL A 733 -27.07 -3.69 -19.90
CA VAL A 733 -27.17 -3.91 -18.44
C VAL A 733 -28.04 -5.11 -18.12
N MET A 734 -29.17 -5.27 -18.83
CA MET A 734 -30.07 -6.42 -18.64
C MET A 734 -29.39 -7.73 -19.05
N ASP A 735 -28.65 -7.74 -20.14
CA ASP A 735 -27.92 -8.90 -20.62
C ASP A 735 -26.79 -9.30 -19.66
N ASP A 736 -26.02 -8.33 -19.13
CA ASP A 736 -24.99 -8.58 -18.09
C ASP A 736 -25.61 -9.18 -16.82
N ASN A 737 -26.70 -8.58 -16.32
CA ASN A 737 -27.39 -9.07 -15.13
C ASN A 737 -28.02 -10.45 -15.33
N LYS A 738 -28.54 -10.72 -16.53
CA LYS A 738 -29.07 -12.04 -16.90
C LYS A 738 -27.94 -13.07 -16.98
N ALA A 739 -26.81 -12.74 -17.59
CA ALA A 739 -25.65 -13.62 -17.66
C ALA A 739 -25.12 -13.93 -16.25
N PHE A 740 -25.05 -12.93 -15.36
CA PHE A 740 -24.64 -13.14 -13.97
C PHE A 740 -25.64 -13.99 -13.18
N SER A 741 -26.94 -13.79 -13.41
CA SER A 741 -27.97 -14.64 -12.78
C SER A 741 -27.86 -16.09 -13.27
N GLN A 742 -27.58 -16.30 -14.56
CA GLN A 742 -27.35 -17.64 -15.12
C GLN A 742 -26.09 -18.27 -14.53
N GLU A 743 -25.01 -17.52 -14.39
CA GLU A 743 -23.78 -17.96 -13.74
C GLU A 743 -24.01 -18.42 -12.29
N MET A 744 -24.86 -17.71 -11.54
CA MET A 744 -25.28 -18.13 -10.19
C MET A 744 -26.10 -19.43 -10.21
N LEU A 745 -27.02 -19.59 -11.17
CA LEU A 745 -27.81 -20.82 -11.33
C LEU A 745 -26.94 -22.02 -11.73
N ASP A 746 -26.01 -21.83 -12.65
CA ASP A 746 -25.07 -22.86 -13.09
C ASP A 746 -24.16 -23.27 -11.94
N TRP A 747 -23.75 -22.32 -11.10
CA TRP A 747 -23.01 -22.60 -9.86
C TRP A 747 -23.84 -23.46 -8.90
N ASP A 748 -25.10 -23.11 -8.64
CA ASP A 748 -26.00 -23.89 -7.79
C ASP A 748 -26.22 -25.32 -8.34
N GLU A 749 -26.32 -25.47 -9.66
CA GLU A 749 -26.44 -26.77 -10.32
C GLU A 749 -25.15 -27.61 -10.17
N GLN A 750 -23.97 -26.99 -10.27
CA GLN A 750 -22.68 -27.68 -10.05
C GLN A 750 -22.50 -28.09 -8.59
N GLN A 751 -22.91 -27.25 -7.64
CA GLN A 751 -22.90 -27.59 -6.21
C GLN A 751 -23.87 -28.74 -5.89
N THR A 752 -25.04 -28.79 -6.53
CA THR A 752 -25.98 -29.92 -6.34
C THR A 752 -25.50 -31.23 -7.00
N ARG A 753 -24.90 -31.17 -8.19
CA ARG A 753 -24.33 -32.36 -8.87
C ARG A 753 -23.15 -32.97 -8.12
N SER A 754 -22.30 -32.14 -7.52
CA SER A 754 -21.17 -32.61 -6.69
C SER A 754 -21.61 -33.30 -5.40
N VAL A 755 -22.81 -33.00 -4.88
CA VAL A 755 -23.40 -33.66 -3.71
C VAL A 755 -23.98 -35.05 -4.03
N THR A 756 -24.33 -35.34 -5.29
CA THR A 756 -24.96 -36.61 -5.71
C THR A 756 -24.00 -37.75 -6.10
N THR A 757 -22.69 -37.61 -5.90
CA THR A 757 -21.72 -38.69 -6.19
C THR A 757 -21.23 -39.36 -4.91
N PRO A 758 -21.76 -40.54 -4.51
CA PRO A 758 -21.19 -41.30 -3.41
C PRO A 758 -20.00 -42.15 -3.89
N THR A 759 -18.94 -42.09 -3.10
CA THR A 759 -17.75 -42.93 -3.12
C THR A 759 -18.13 -44.42 -3.16
N ALA A 760 -17.80 -45.12 -4.25
CA ALA A 760 -17.73 -46.58 -4.28
C ALA A 760 -16.29 -46.99 -4.56
N GLY A 761 -15.63 -47.53 -3.54
CA GLY A 761 -14.30 -48.11 -3.65
C GLY A 761 -14.30 -49.46 -4.40
N ASN A 762 -13.20 -49.69 -5.09
CA ASN A 762 -12.77 -50.90 -5.80
C ASN A 762 -13.27 -52.25 -5.25
N LEU A 763 -13.85 -53.06 -6.15
CA LEU A 763 -13.57 -54.49 -6.27
C LEU A 763 -13.48 -54.84 -7.77
N GLY A 764 -12.47 -55.63 -8.13
CA GLY A 764 -11.97 -55.77 -9.49
C GLY A 764 -12.69 -56.79 -10.40
N GLU A 765 -12.32 -56.64 -11.67
CA GLU A 765 -12.27 -57.59 -12.80
C GLU A 765 -13.54 -58.34 -13.23
N GLY A 766 -13.88 -58.17 -14.51
CA GLY A 766 -14.83 -59.02 -15.22
C GLY A 766 -15.36 -58.40 -16.52
N ASP A 767 -14.63 -58.65 -17.60
CA ASP A 767 -14.89 -58.27 -19.00
C ASP A 767 -16.26 -58.77 -19.55
N GLY A 768 -16.80 -58.07 -20.57
CA GLY A 768 -17.77 -58.67 -21.51
C GLY A 768 -19.15 -58.02 -21.73
N ASN A 769 -19.20 -57.03 -22.64
CA ASN A 769 -20.12 -56.93 -23.79
C ASN A 769 -21.66 -56.75 -23.66
N THR A 770 -22.20 -56.03 -24.65
CA THR A 770 -23.57 -56.01 -25.24
C THR A 770 -24.71 -55.09 -24.72
N LYS A 771 -25.05 -54.10 -25.58
CA LYS A 771 -26.37 -53.72 -26.19
C LYS A 771 -27.55 -53.14 -25.36
N GLN A 772 -28.00 -51.97 -25.86
CA GLN A 772 -29.38 -51.49 -26.18
C GLN A 772 -30.60 -52.00 -25.38
N GLU A 773 -31.42 -51.05 -24.87
CA GLU A 773 -32.88 -50.83 -25.12
C GLU A 773 -33.43 -49.83 -24.06
N LYS A 774 -33.98 -48.65 -24.41
CA LYS A 774 -35.36 -48.30 -24.82
C LYS A 774 -36.49 -48.85 -23.92
N SER A 775 -37.20 -47.93 -23.26
CA SER A 775 -38.67 -47.84 -23.04
C SER A 775 -38.97 -47.27 -21.63
N SER A 776 -40.14 -46.76 -21.28
CA SER A 776 -41.05 -45.76 -21.84
C SER A 776 -42.25 -45.68 -20.88
N VAL A 777 -42.78 -44.47 -20.68
CA VAL A 777 -44.17 -44.15 -20.28
C VAL A 777 -44.61 -44.45 -18.81
N LYS A 778 -44.98 -43.40 -18.05
CA LYS A 778 -46.39 -42.97 -17.83
C LYS A 778 -46.51 -41.91 -16.71
N SER A 779 -47.00 -40.75 -17.11
CA SER A 779 -47.68 -39.75 -16.28
C SER A 779 -49.15 -40.14 -16.06
N PRO A 780 -49.81 -39.57 -15.03
CA PRO A 780 -51.01 -38.78 -15.33
C PRO A 780 -51.11 -37.43 -14.59
N SER A 781 -51.70 -36.49 -15.34
CA SER A 781 -52.38 -35.19 -15.08
C SER A 781 -53.33 -35.15 -13.87
N CYS A 782 -53.79 -34.03 -13.27
CA CYS A 782 -53.62 -32.56 -13.38
C CYS A 782 -54.52 -31.85 -12.31
N GLN A 783 -54.30 -30.54 -12.09
CA GLN A 783 -55.18 -29.47 -11.50
C GLN A 783 -55.09 -29.27 -9.96
N THR A 784 -54.96 -28.07 -9.35
CA THR A 784 -54.95 -26.64 -9.78
C THR A 784 -54.45 -25.74 -8.63
N ALA A 785 -53.69 -24.69 -8.97
CA ALA A 785 -53.53 -23.35 -8.35
C ALA A 785 -53.21 -23.15 -6.84
N SER A 786 -52.05 -22.56 -6.52
CA SER A 786 -51.92 -21.14 -6.12
C SER A 786 -50.46 -20.76 -5.80
N THR A 787 -49.97 -19.67 -6.43
CA THR A 787 -48.96 -18.71 -5.93
C THR A 787 -47.97 -19.13 -4.84
N GLN A 788 -46.70 -19.30 -5.22
CA GLN A 788 -45.52 -18.81 -4.49
C GLN A 788 -44.30 -18.80 -5.42
N THR A 789 -43.79 -17.60 -5.70
CA THR A 789 -42.49 -17.32 -6.31
C THR A 789 -41.41 -17.29 -5.19
N PRO A 790 -40.10 -17.26 -5.50
CA PRO A 790 -39.14 -18.32 -5.19
C PRO A 790 -38.21 -17.97 -4.02
N ILE A 791 -37.61 -18.94 -3.34
CA ILE A 791 -36.59 -18.67 -2.30
C ILE A 791 -35.20 -19.06 -2.82
N VAL A 792 -34.41 -18.02 -3.02
CA VAL A 792 -32.96 -17.99 -3.23
C VAL A 792 -32.25 -18.63 -2.02
N VAL A 793 -31.42 -19.66 -2.24
CA VAL A 793 -30.59 -20.25 -1.18
C VAL A 793 -29.34 -19.38 -0.99
N LYS A 794 -29.41 -18.42 -0.06
CA LYS A 794 -28.23 -17.99 0.68
C LYS A 794 -27.73 -19.20 1.49
N SER A 795 -26.41 -19.37 1.67
CA SER A 795 -25.87 -20.37 2.61
C SER A 795 -26.48 -20.14 3.99
N ASN A 796 -27.42 -20.99 4.39
CA ASN A 796 -28.18 -20.81 5.63
C ASN A 796 -27.35 -21.37 6.80
N LEU A 797 -26.51 -20.52 7.42
CA LEU A 797 -25.69 -20.90 8.58
C LEU A 797 -26.48 -21.57 9.71
N PRO A 798 -27.69 -21.11 10.07
CA PRO A 798 -28.58 -21.85 10.98
C PRO A 798 -28.80 -23.31 10.60
N VAL A 799 -29.02 -23.60 9.32
CA VAL A 799 -29.20 -24.97 8.82
C VAL A 799 -27.91 -25.77 8.97
N GLN A 800 -26.76 -25.20 8.60
CA GLN A 800 -25.47 -25.88 8.73
C GLN A 800 -25.12 -26.20 10.19
N HIS A 801 -25.42 -25.31 11.13
CA HIS A 801 -25.20 -25.57 12.56
C HIS A 801 -26.19 -26.60 13.12
N ALA A 802 -27.44 -26.62 12.64
CA ALA A 802 -28.41 -27.64 13.02
C ALA A 802 -28.06 -29.03 12.47
N GLU A 803 -27.54 -29.10 11.24
CA GLU A 803 -27.06 -30.35 10.62
C GLU A 803 -25.85 -30.94 11.34
N MET A 804 -24.97 -30.10 11.89
CA MET A 804 -23.84 -30.55 12.70
C MET A 804 -24.29 -31.30 13.96
N LEU A 805 -25.41 -30.89 14.56
CA LEU A 805 -25.98 -31.48 15.78
C LEU A 805 -27.02 -32.58 15.48
N LEU A 806 -27.12 -33.03 14.22
CA LEU A 806 -28.19 -33.91 13.76
C LEU A 806 -28.25 -35.22 14.56
N GLU A 807 -27.11 -35.86 14.78
CA GLU A 807 -27.05 -37.17 15.43
C GLU A 807 -27.32 -37.06 16.93
N GLU A 808 -26.78 -36.05 17.60
CA GLU A 808 -27.06 -35.75 19.00
C GLU A 808 -28.54 -35.42 19.20
N THR A 809 -29.11 -34.57 18.34
CA THR A 809 -30.51 -34.18 18.37
C THR A 809 -31.43 -35.40 18.16
N LYS A 810 -31.11 -36.29 17.21
CA LYS A 810 -31.84 -37.55 16.99
C LYS A 810 -31.76 -38.48 18.21
N GLN A 811 -30.56 -38.64 18.79
CA GLN A 811 -30.36 -39.50 19.96
C GLN A 811 -31.19 -39.01 21.15
N GLN A 812 -31.20 -37.70 21.42
CA GLN A 812 -32.00 -37.11 22.48
C GLN A 812 -33.49 -37.27 22.27
N LEU A 813 -33.97 -36.95 21.07
CA LEU A 813 -35.38 -37.15 20.73
C LEU A 813 -35.78 -38.63 20.84
N SER A 814 -34.89 -39.55 20.46
CA SER A 814 -35.13 -40.99 20.60
C SER A 814 -35.13 -41.46 22.07
N HIS A 815 -34.29 -40.87 22.94
CA HIS A 815 -34.22 -41.21 24.35
C HIS A 815 -35.46 -40.69 25.10
N ILE A 816 -35.88 -39.47 24.79
CA ILE A 816 -37.12 -38.88 25.32
C ILE A 816 -38.32 -39.70 24.83
N ALA A 817 -38.35 -40.07 23.54
CA ALA A 817 -39.36 -40.95 22.95
C ALA A 817 -39.46 -42.35 23.56
N LYS A 818 -38.36 -42.87 24.14
CA LYS A 818 -38.31 -44.17 24.83
C LYS A 818 -38.66 -44.09 26.31
N SER A 819 -38.58 -42.91 26.94
CA SER A 819 -38.95 -42.74 28.34
C SER A 819 -40.49 -42.86 28.52
N GLU A 820 -40.96 -43.54 29.58
CA GLU A 820 -42.39 -43.81 29.86
C GLU A 820 -43.29 -42.55 29.98
N ILE A 821 -42.71 -41.36 29.85
CA ILE A 821 -43.41 -40.06 29.83
C ILE A 821 -44.05 -39.76 28.45
N HIS A 822 -43.63 -40.45 27.39
CA HIS A 822 -44.04 -40.18 26.01
C HIS A 822 -45.44 -40.69 25.63
N ALA A 823 -45.98 -41.67 26.36
CA ALA A 823 -47.27 -42.27 26.02
C ALA A 823 -48.47 -41.36 26.35
N ASN A 824 -48.30 -40.33 27.20
CA ASN A 824 -49.39 -39.51 27.74
C ASN A 824 -49.27 -38.00 27.48
N LYS A 825 -48.22 -37.50 26.81
CA LYS A 825 -48.00 -36.05 26.56
C LYS A 825 -47.89 -35.74 25.07
N GLY A 826 -48.50 -34.65 24.61
CA GLY A 826 -48.53 -34.22 23.21
C GLY A 826 -47.16 -33.76 22.66
N PRO A 827 -47.02 -33.60 21.33
CA PRO A 827 -45.75 -33.31 20.65
C PRO A 827 -45.10 -31.97 21.08
N GLU A 828 -45.90 -31.00 21.51
CA GLU A 828 -45.39 -29.74 22.05
C GLU A 828 -44.69 -29.91 23.41
N SER A 829 -45.25 -30.74 24.29
CA SER A 829 -44.61 -31.04 25.58
C SER A 829 -43.31 -31.81 25.41
N VAL A 830 -43.24 -32.65 24.37
CA VAL A 830 -42.01 -33.37 24.00
C VAL A 830 -40.93 -32.41 23.54
N LEU A 831 -41.25 -31.46 22.66
CA LEU A 831 -40.31 -30.42 22.22
C LEU A 831 -39.78 -29.61 23.41
N GLN A 832 -40.67 -29.21 24.33
CA GLN A 832 -40.29 -28.43 25.50
C GLN A 832 -39.36 -29.21 26.45
N LEU A 833 -39.64 -30.50 26.67
CA LEU A 833 -38.78 -31.38 27.46
C LEU A 833 -37.43 -31.61 26.76
N ALA A 834 -37.41 -31.72 25.43
CA ALA A 834 -36.17 -31.85 24.65
C ALA A 834 -35.30 -30.60 24.76
N ILE A 835 -35.86 -29.41 24.58
CA ILE A 835 -35.17 -28.13 24.74
C ILE A 835 -34.63 -27.97 26.17
N GLN A 836 -35.43 -28.30 27.19
CA GLN A 836 -35.00 -28.21 28.60
C GLN A 836 -33.88 -29.21 28.92
N SER A 837 -33.97 -30.43 28.41
CA SER A 837 -32.93 -31.45 28.57
C SER A 837 -31.62 -31.01 27.88
N GLU A 838 -31.72 -30.45 26.68
CA GLU A 838 -30.57 -29.97 25.92
C GLU A 838 -29.91 -28.77 26.60
N LEU A 839 -30.69 -27.77 27.04
CA LEU A 839 -30.16 -26.64 27.80
C LEU A 839 -29.42 -27.08 29.08
N LYS A 840 -29.99 -28.03 29.82
CA LYS A 840 -29.39 -28.59 31.04
C LYS A 840 -28.09 -29.33 30.72
N HIS A 841 -28.05 -30.10 29.63
CA HIS A 841 -26.84 -30.75 29.16
C HIS A 841 -25.78 -29.71 28.78
N MET A 842 -26.14 -28.66 28.04
CA MET A 842 -25.24 -27.57 27.68
C MET A 842 -24.72 -26.81 28.90
N ASP A 843 -25.52 -26.64 29.97
CA ASP A 843 -25.05 -26.06 31.25
C ASP A 843 -24.01 -26.93 31.95
N GLN A 844 -24.20 -28.25 31.95
CA GLN A 844 -23.22 -29.19 32.51
C GLN A 844 -21.91 -29.15 31.71
N VAL A 845 -21.98 -29.17 30.38
CA VAL A 845 -20.79 -29.06 29.51
C VAL A 845 -20.10 -27.71 29.70
N PHE A 846 -20.85 -26.62 29.76
CA PHE A 846 -20.33 -25.28 30.01
C PHE A 846 -19.57 -25.19 31.35
N SER A 847 -20.10 -25.79 32.43
CA SER A 847 -19.46 -25.77 33.75
C SER A 847 -18.09 -26.50 33.79
N THR A 848 -17.85 -27.43 32.86
CA THR A 848 -16.62 -28.23 32.81
C THR A 848 -15.66 -27.81 31.69
N VAL A 849 -16.09 -26.93 30.77
CA VAL A 849 -15.31 -26.52 29.59
C VAL A 849 -13.96 -25.91 29.96
N THR A 850 -13.92 -25.00 30.93
CA THR A 850 -12.69 -24.29 31.31
C THR A 850 -11.65 -25.23 31.92
N GLN A 851 -12.08 -26.31 32.57
CA GLN A 851 -11.18 -27.30 33.18
C GLN A 851 -10.55 -28.24 32.15
N LYS A 852 -11.21 -28.42 31.00
CA LYS A 852 -10.79 -29.35 29.95
C LYS A 852 -9.96 -28.69 28.84
N LEU A 853 -10.03 -27.37 28.72
CA LEU A 853 -9.21 -26.60 27.77
C LEU A 853 -7.72 -26.64 28.15
N PRO A 854 -6.79 -26.65 27.17
CA PRO A 854 -7.04 -26.69 25.72
C PRO A 854 -7.17 -28.12 25.15
N ARG A 855 -7.13 -29.16 25.98
CA ARG A 855 -7.09 -30.56 25.52
C ARG A 855 -8.40 -31.01 24.86
N GLU A 856 -9.54 -30.61 25.41
CA GLU A 856 -10.86 -30.79 24.81
C GLU A 856 -11.57 -29.43 24.73
N ASP A 857 -12.05 -29.06 23.53
CA ASP A 857 -12.81 -27.82 23.32
C ASP A 857 -14.24 -28.13 22.87
N ALA A 858 -15.14 -28.28 23.84
CA ALA A 858 -16.54 -28.61 23.57
C ALA A 858 -17.29 -27.50 22.81
N ARG A 859 -16.74 -26.27 22.73
CA ARG A 859 -17.31 -25.17 21.92
C ARG A 859 -17.36 -25.54 20.44
N LEU A 860 -16.44 -26.38 19.95
CA LEU A 860 -16.40 -26.83 18.55
C LEU A 860 -17.55 -27.76 18.18
N LEU A 861 -18.10 -28.47 19.16
CA LEU A 861 -19.20 -29.41 18.97
C LEU A 861 -20.55 -28.76 19.24
N TYR A 862 -20.63 -27.90 20.27
CA TYR A 862 -21.90 -27.33 20.72
C TYR A 862 -21.93 -25.79 20.55
N PRO A 863 -22.67 -25.25 19.56
CA PRO A 863 -22.80 -23.81 19.33
C PRO A 863 -23.31 -23.07 20.58
N VAL A 864 -24.27 -23.65 21.29
CA VAL A 864 -24.83 -23.06 22.52
C VAL A 864 -23.77 -22.90 23.62
N VAL A 865 -22.82 -23.83 23.74
CA VAL A 865 -21.72 -23.74 24.69
C VAL A 865 -20.78 -22.58 24.30
N TYR A 866 -20.48 -22.43 23.00
CA TYR A 866 -19.73 -21.26 22.50
C TYR A 866 -20.44 -19.94 22.84
N LEU A 867 -21.74 -19.84 22.56
CA LEU A 867 -22.54 -18.65 22.85
C LEU A 867 -22.52 -18.30 24.34
N LYS A 868 -22.64 -19.31 25.22
CA LYS A 868 -22.55 -19.13 26.68
C LYS A 868 -21.18 -18.64 27.13
N CYS A 869 -20.09 -19.24 26.61
CA CYS A 869 -18.72 -18.77 26.86
C CYS A 869 -18.49 -17.33 26.42
N CYS A 870 -19.17 -16.90 25.35
CA CYS A 870 -19.08 -15.55 24.81
C CYS A 870 -20.07 -14.55 25.43
N MET A 871 -20.83 -14.95 26.46
CA MET A 871 -21.85 -14.13 27.12
C MET A 871 -22.97 -13.63 26.18
N ALA A 872 -23.41 -14.47 25.23
CA ALA A 872 -24.50 -14.12 24.31
C ALA A 872 -25.83 -13.87 25.06
N PRO A 873 -26.70 -12.96 24.57
CA PRO A 873 -28.00 -12.70 25.20
C PRO A 873 -28.87 -13.96 25.27
N ALA A 874 -29.59 -14.15 26.39
CA ALA A 874 -30.44 -15.33 26.60
C ALA A 874 -31.47 -15.55 25.47
N LYS A 875 -32.01 -14.47 24.88
CA LYS A 875 -32.94 -14.55 23.73
C LYS A 875 -32.29 -15.10 22.46
N VAL A 876 -30.99 -14.86 22.27
CA VAL A 876 -30.23 -15.41 21.14
C VAL A 876 -29.99 -16.90 21.36
N ILE A 877 -29.61 -17.30 22.57
CA ILE A 877 -29.41 -18.71 22.94
C ILE A 877 -30.71 -19.50 22.75
N ASP A 878 -31.83 -18.96 23.22
CA ASP A 878 -33.13 -19.62 23.06
C ASP A 878 -33.52 -19.79 21.59
N ARG A 879 -33.30 -18.76 20.76
CA ARG A 879 -33.53 -18.84 19.32
C ARG A 879 -32.63 -19.87 18.63
N PHE A 880 -31.33 -19.92 18.96
CA PHE A 880 -30.38 -20.92 18.41
C PHE A 880 -30.86 -22.36 18.63
N ILE A 881 -31.42 -22.64 19.80
CA ILE A 881 -31.93 -23.98 20.12
C ILE A 881 -33.22 -24.28 19.36
N HIS A 882 -34.14 -23.30 19.25
CA HIS A 882 -35.32 -23.48 18.42
C HIS A 882 -34.96 -23.68 16.94
N GLU A 883 -33.92 -23.02 16.44
CA GLU A 883 -33.37 -23.21 15.10
C GLU A 883 -32.75 -24.60 14.91
N GLN A 884 -32.02 -25.13 15.91
CA GLN A 884 -31.53 -26.52 15.93
C GLN A 884 -32.67 -27.51 15.70
N PHE A 885 -33.76 -27.45 16.47
CA PHE A 885 -34.89 -28.37 16.31
C PHE A 885 -35.74 -28.12 15.05
N SER A 886 -35.75 -26.89 14.53
CA SER A 886 -36.55 -26.49 13.35
C SER A 886 -35.89 -26.88 12.02
N TYR A 887 -34.57 -26.72 11.93
CA TYR A 887 -33.80 -26.92 10.70
C TYR A 887 -33.15 -28.31 10.60
N CYS A 888 -33.10 -29.07 11.70
CA CYS A 888 -32.59 -30.42 11.71
C CYS A 888 -33.36 -31.34 10.71
N PRO A 889 -32.68 -32.02 9.76
CA PRO A 889 -33.31 -32.91 8.77
C PRO A 889 -33.78 -34.24 9.41
N LEU A 890 -34.87 -34.16 10.18
CA LEU A 890 -35.50 -35.29 10.91
C LEU A 890 -36.47 -36.13 10.06
N ASP A 891 -36.38 -36.05 8.72
CA ASP A 891 -37.46 -36.48 7.82
C ASP A 891 -37.64 -38.01 7.71
N GLY A 892 -36.80 -38.80 8.41
CA GLY A 892 -36.85 -40.27 8.45
C GLY A 892 -37.81 -40.89 9.48
N ASP A 893 -38.35 -40.13 10.44
CA ASP A 893 -39.31 -40.63 11.44
C ASP A 893 -40.54 -39.71 11.52
N GLU A 894 -41.73 -40.24 11.24
CA GLU A 894 -43.00 -39.49 11.27
C GLU A 894 -43.26 -38.80 12.62
N ARG A 895 -42.74 -39.35 13.73
CA ARG A 895 -42.89 -38.77 15.08
C ARG A 895 -42.12 -37.47 15.23
N PHE A 896 -41.01 -37.30 14.52
CA PHE A 896 -40.17 -36.11 14.59
C PHE A 896 -40.59 -35.02 13.60
N LYS A 897 -41.39 -35.35 12.58
CA LYS A 897 -41.97 -34.37 11.65
C LYS A 897 -42.93 -33.40 12.34
N GLU A 898 -43.78 -33.88 13.25
CA GLU A 898 -44.71 -33.02 14.00
C GLU A 898 -43.97 -32.11 14.98
N ILE A 899 -42.92 -32.61 15.64
CA ILE A 899 -42.05 -31.81 16.53
C ILE A 899 -41.33 -30.70 15.76
N LYS A 900 -40.80 -31.02 14.57
CA LYS A 900 -40.16 -30.06 13.66
C LYS A 900 -41.14 -28.97 13.19
N LYS A 901 -42.40 -29.33 12.92
CA LYS A 901 -43.46 -28.37 12.56
C LYS A 901 -43.74 -27.40 13.71
N ILE A 902 -43.94 -27.92 14.94
CA ILE A 902 -44.17 -27.09 16.13
C ILE A 902 -42.96 -26.19 16.43
N ALA A 903 -41.74 -26.68 16.25
CA ALA A 903 -40.53 -25.87 16.41
C ALA A 903 -40.48 -24.70 15.42
N ARG A 904 -40.84 -24.92 14.15
CA ARG A 904 -40.95 -23.85 13.14
C ARG A 904 -42.05 -22.85 13.45
N ASP A 905 -43.20 -23.32 13.91
CA ASP A 905 -44.31 -22.44 14.31
C ASP A 905 -43.90 -21.54 15.49
N LYS A 906 -43.12 -22.08 16.45
CA LYS A 906 -42.52 -21.30 17.54
C LYS A 906 -41.42 -20.35 17.07
N LEU A 907 -40.63 -20.74 16.08
CA LEU A 907 -39.60 -19.88 15.47
C LEU A 907 -40.23 -18.70 14.70
N ALA A 908 -41.41 -18.90 14.08
CA ALA A 908 -42.13 -17.83 13.40
C ALA A 908 -42.57 -16.70 14.35
N LEU A 909 -42.91 -17.02 15.61
CA LEU A 909 -43.23 -16.03 16.66
C LEU A 909 -42.03 -15.12 17.01
N TYR A 910 -40.79 -15.59 16.82
CA TYR A 910 -39.58 -14.79 16.98
C TYR A 910 -39.35 -13.79 15.84
N HIS A 911 -39.87 -14.06 14.63
CA HIS A 911 -39.81 -13.12 13.51
C HIS A 911 -40.79 -11.95 13.67
N GLU A 912 -41.94 -12.15 14.34
CA GLU A 912 -42.93 -11.10 14.56
C GLU A 912 -42.53 -10.08 15.65
N THR A 913 -41.53 -10.40 16.48
CA THR A 913 -41.25 -9.65 17.72
C THR A 913 -40.14 -8.60 17.63
N SER A 914 -39.16 -8.67 16.71
CA SER A 914 -38.22 -7.57 16.40
C SER A 914 -37.15 -7.93 15.33
N ASP A 915 -37.02 -7.15 14.26
CA ASP A 915 -35.92 -7.21 13.27
C ASP A 915 -34.51 -7.14 13.90
N ALA A 916 -34.39 -6.49 15.07
CA ALA A 916 -33.12 -6.36 15.78
C ALA A 916 -32.61 -7.70 16.33
N LEU A 917 -33.51 -8.59 16.77
CA LEU A 917 -33.15 -9.90 17.28
C LEU A 917 -32.63 -10.81 16.15
N GLU A 918 -33.24 -10.73 14.97
CA GLU A 918 -32.80 -11.50 13.80
C GLU A 918 -31.38 -11.13 13.35
N LYS A 919 -31.11 -9.83 13.21
CA LYS A 919 -29.76 -9.34 12.89
C LYS A 919 -28.74 -9.76 13.95
N THR A 920 -29.12 -9.68 15.23
CA THR A 920 -28.24 -10.08 16.34
C THR A 920 -27.95 -11.58 16.30
N THR A 921 -28.96 -12.43 16.10
CA THR A 921 -28.77 -13.89 15.99
C THR A 921 -27.91 -14.25 14.78
N GLN A 922 -28.14 -13.62 13.62
CA GLN A 922 -27.33 -13.86 12.42
C GLN A 922 -25.85 -13.51 12.64
N MET A 923 -25.55 -12.40 13.34
CA MET A 923 -24.19 -12.05 13.74
C MET A 923 -23.55 -13.15 14.61
N TRP A 924 -24.30 -13.75 15.54
CA TRP A 924 -23.79 -14.84 16.38
C TRP A 924 -23.52 -16.13 15.59
N HIS A 925 -24.32 -16.44 14.57
CA HIS A 925 -24.00 -17.53 13.63
C HIS A 925 -22.69 -17.28 12.90
N GLU A 926 -22.47 -16.06 12.42
CA GLU A 926 -21.24 -15.71 11.72
C GLU A 926 -20.02 -15.80 12.65
N LYS A 927 -20.11 -15.29 13.89
CA LYS A 927 -19.04 -15.41 14.89
C LYS A 927 -18.69 -16.87 15.20
N TYR A 928 -19.70 -17.72 15.37
CA TYR A 928 -19.48 -19.15 15.59
C TYR A 928 -18.81 -19.85 14.39
N ASN A 929 -19.24 -19.51 13.17
CA ASN A 929 -18.64 -20.01 11.95
C ASN A 929 -17.17 -19.59 11.83
N GLN A 930 -16.85 -18.33 12.16
CA GLN A 930 -15.48 -17.84 12.20
C GLN A 930 -14.62 -18.57 13.24
N PHE A 931 -15.15 -18.80 14.45
CA PHE A 931 -14.48 -19.60 15.48
C PHE A 931 -14.13 -21.01 14.97
N ARG A 932 -15.06 -21.69 14.28
CA ARG A 932 -14.79 -23.02 13.70
C ARG A 932 -13.76 -22.98 12.57
N LYS A 933 -13.76 -21.94 11.73
CA LYS A 933 -12.72 -21.73 10.71
C LYS A 933 -11.34 -21.54 11.34
N ILE A 934 -11.23 -20.74 12.40
CA ILE A 934 -9.99 -20.55 13.16
C ILE A 934 -9.49 -21.89 13.71
N ALA A 935 -10.38 -22.68 14.31
CA ALA A 935 -10.03 -23.99 14.84
C ALA A 935 -9.60 -24.97 13.74
N PHE A 936 -10.23 -24.95 12.57
CA PHE A 936 -9.78 -25.74 11.42
C PHE A 936 -8.34 -25.39 11.01
N LEU A 937 -8.04 -24.10 10.84
CA LEU A 937 -6.70 -23.65 10.48
C LEU A 937 -5.68 -24.05 11.55
N PHE A 938 -6.04 -23.93 12.82
CA PHE A 938 -5.20 -24.35 13.93
C PHE A 938 -4.89 -25.85 13.89
N VAL A 939 -5.93 -26.69 13.75
CA VAL A 939 -5.78 -28.15 13.66
C VAL A 939 -4.91 -28.54 12.47
N ARG A 940 -5.15 -27.95 11.30
CA ARG A 940 -4.37 -28.24 10.11
C ARG A 940 -2.92 -27.80 10.25
N GLY A 941 -2.69 -26.63 10.84
CA GLY A 941 -1.35 -26.12 11.14
C GLY A 941 -0.59 -27.04 12.10
N LEU A 942 -1.23 -27.52 13.17
CA LEU A 942 -0.59 -28.44 14.12
C LEU A 942 -0.32 -29.82 13.51
N GLN A 943 -1.22 -30.36 12.67
CA GLN A 943 -0.95 -31.61 11.94
C GLN A 943 0.33 -31.49 11.11
N LEU A 944 0.43 -30.44 10.31
CA LEU A 944 1.59 -30.19 9.46
C LEU A 944 2.86 -29.94 10.28
N PHE A 945 2.73 -29.27 11.43
CA PHE A 945 3.85 -29.08 12.36
C PHE A 945 4.38 -30.41 12.89
N HIS A 946 3.49 -31.30 13.32
CA HIS A 946 3.87 -32.63 13.82
C HIS A 946 4.37 -33.58 12.70
N ASP A 947 3.99 -33.31 11.45
CA ASP A 947 4.54 -33.98 10.26
C ASP A 947 5.87 -33.35 9.77
N GLU A 948 6.47 -32.44 10.55
CA GLU A 948 7.72 -31.71 10.23
C GLU A 948 7.65 -30.83 8.96
N LYS A 949 6.44 -30.49 8.50
CA LYS A 949 6.19 -29.61 7.35
C LYS A 949 6.01 -28.17 7.81
N TYR A 950 7.09 -27.57 8.32
CA TYR A 950 7.05 -26.26 8.96
C TYR A 950 6.67 -25.11 8.01
N GLU A 951 7.02 -25.19 6.72
CA GLU A 951 6.65 -24.20 5.70
C GLU A 951 5.11 -24.08 5.59
N ASP A 952 4.44 -25.20 5.31
CA ASP A 952 2.99 -25.24 5.20
C ASP A 952 2.32 -24.93 6.56
N ALA A 953 2.83 -25.50 7.65
CA ALA A 953 2.30 -25.30 9.00
C ALA A 953 2.27 -23.81 9.39
N LEU A 954 3.34 -23.08 9.09
CA LEU A 954 3.46 -21.65 9.39
C LEU A 954 2.34 -20.84 8.72
N LEU A 955 2.01 -21.14 7.46
CA LEU A 955 0.97 -20.41 6.72
C LEU A 955 -0.41 -20.53 7.39
N TYR A 956 -0.79 -21.75 7.77
CA TYR A 956 -2.04 -22.00 8.49
C TYR A 956 -2.06 -21.31 9.87
N LEU A 957 -0.93 -21.32 10.59
CA LEU A 957 -0.83 -20.75 11.94
C LEU A 957 -0.81 -19.21 11.95
N VAL A 958 -0.17 -18.58 10.98
CA VAL A 958 -0.18 -17.11 10.83
C VAL A 958 -1.59 -16.62 10.52
N HIS A 959 -2.31 -17.27 9.60
CA HIS A 959 -3.68 -16.89 9.29
C HIS A 959 -4.65 -17.19 10.43
N CYS A 960 -4.44 -18.31 11.14
CA CYS A 960 -5.15 -18.60 12.38
C CYS A 960 -4.96 -17.48 13.40
N HIS A 961 -3.73 -16.99 13.60
CA HIS A 961 -3.43 -15.88 14.49
C HIS A 961 -4.17 -14.59 14.09
N VAL A 962 -4.11 -14.19 12.82
CA VAL A 962 -4.78 -12.97 12.33
C VAL A 962 -6.29 -13.05 12.53
N LEU A 963 -6.93 -14.15 12.10
CA LEU A 963 -8.37 -14.32 12.29
C LEU A 963 -8.76 -14.39 13.77
N ASN A 964 -7.95 -15.04 14.62
CA ASN A 964 -8.20 -15.11 16.05
C ASN A 964 -8.06 -13.75 16.73
N CYS A 965 -7.13 -12.90 16.29
CA CYS A 965 -7.01 -11.52 16.74
C CYS A 965 -8.21 -10.66 16.31
N ASN A 966 -8.73 -10.85 15.09
CA ASN A 966 -9.92 -10.14 14.61
C ASN A 966 -11.20 -10.57 15.33
N LEU A 967 -11.30 -11.85 15.72
CA LEU A 967 -12.46 -12.36 16.45
C LEU A 967 -12.43 -12.00 17.95
N VAL A 968 -11.24 -11.92 18.57
CA VAL A 968 -11.10 -11.60 20.00
C VAL A 968 -11.02 -10.09 20.20
N GLU A 969 -12.14 -9.48 20.61
CA GLU A 969 -12.19 -8.08 21.07
C GLU A 969 -11.38 -7.89 22.37
N LYS A 970 -10.89 -6.66 22.64
CA LYS A 970 -9.93 -6.33 23.72
C LYS A 970 -10.27 -6.84 25.13
N ASN A 971 -11.51 -7.28 25.40
CA ASN A 971 -11.99 -7.77 26.70
C ASN A 971 -12.63 -9.19 26.67
N ASN A 972 -12.57 -9.95 25.57
CA ASN A 972 -13.31 -11.21 25.42
C ASN A 972 -12.47 -12.36 24.84
N GLU A 973 -11.49 -12.85 25.60
CA GLU A 973 -10.60 -13.95 25.17
C GLU A 973 -11.33 -15.27 24.85
N GLN A 974 -12.56 -15.44 25.36
CA GLN A 974 -13.38 -16.63 25.16
C GLN A 974 -13.99 -16.76 23.74
N TRP A 975 -13.90 -15.70 22.92
CA TRP A 975 -14.47 -15.70 21.56
C TRP A 975 -13.60 -16.48 20.56
N GLY A 976 -12.34 -16.72 20.88
CA GLY A 976 -11.37 -17.40 20.04
C GLY A 976 -10.73 -18.63 20.69
N LEU A 977 -9.68 -19.14 20.03
CA LEU A 977 -8.75 -20.11 20.60
C LEU A 977 -7.71 -19.43 21.48
N GLN A 978 -7.08 -20.20 22.37
CA GLN A 978 -6.06 -19.70 23.30
C GLN A 978 -4.87 -19.11 22.53
N LYS A 979 -4.67 -17.78 22.66
CA LYS A 979 -3.62 -17.03 21.97
C LYS A 979 -2.21 -17.55 22.26
N LYS A 980 -1.93 -17.93 23.51
CA LYS A 980 -0.63 -18.50 23.92
C LYS A 980 -0.23 -19.71 23.07
N LEU A 981 -1.18 -20.60 22.80
CA LEU A 981 -0.92 -21.83 22.05
C LEU A 981 -0.64 -21.55 20.57
N ILE A 982 -1.44 -20.68 19.95
CA ILE A 982 -1.22 -20.26 18.55
C ILE A 982 0.14 -19.59 18.39
N ASN A 983 0.48 -18.67 19.30
CA ASN A 983 1.75 -17.94 19.26
C ASN A 983 2.94 -18.87 19.47
N PHE A 984 2.83 -19.81 20.41
CA PHE A 984 3.85 -20.82 20.66
C PHE A 984 4.16 -21.63 19.39
N TYR A 985 3.16 -22.25 18.76
CA TYR A 985 3.39 -23.07 17.57
C TYR A 985 3.90 -22.25 16.37
N ARG A 986 3.39 -21.01 16.19
CA ARG A 986 3.90 -20.09 15.17
C ARG A 986 5.39 -19.76 15.39
N ARG A 987 5.77 -19.45 16.63
CA ARG A 987 7.15 -19.19 17.03
C ARG A 987 8.04 -20.41 16.80
N GLN A 988 7.60 -21.60 17.17
CA GLN A 988 8.35 -22.84 16.94
C GLN A 988 8.53 -23.12 15.43
N CYS A 989 7.52 -22.91 14.58
CA CYS A 989 7.70 -23.02 13.13
C CYS A 989 8.80 -22.08 12.63
N LEU A 990 8.80 -20.82 13.07
CA LEU A 990 9.78 -19.83 12.63
C LEU A 990 11.20 -20.18 13.09
N LEU A 991 11.36 -20.64 14.33
CA LEU A 991 12.65 -21.10 14.85
C LEU A 991 13.17 -22.31 14.07
N HIS A 992 12.32 -23.33 13.82
CA HIS A 992 12.72 -24.50 13.03
C HIS A 992 13.09 -24.14 11.59
N LEU A 993 12.30 -23.27 10.94
CA LEU A 993 12.59 -22.77 9.60
C LEU A 993 13.91 -21.99 9.57
N ASN A 994 14.14 -21.14 10.57
CA ASN A 994 15.40 -20.42 10.71
C ASN A 994 16.60 -21.36 10.93
N ASP A 995 16.45 -22.40 11.74
CA ASP A 995 17.49 -23.40 11.98
C ASP A 995 17.81 -24.21 10.69
N ILE A 996 16.80 -24.53 9.89
CA ILE A 996 16.99 -25.14 8.57
C ILE A 996 17.76 -24.20 7.63
N ALA A 997 17.38 -22.92 7.57
CA ALA A 997 18.08 -21.94 6.73
C ALA A 997 19.53 -21.72 7.18
N THR A 998 19.77 -21.57 8.47
CA THR A 998 21.14 -21.38 8.99
C THR A 998 22.01 -22.61 8.75
N SER A 999 21.48 -23.82 8.93
CA SER A 999 22.20 -25.06 8.59
C SER A 999 22.51 -25.19 7.10
N GLN A 1000 21.56 -24.83 6.22
CA GLN A 1000 21.78 -24.81 4.77
C GLN A 1000 22.84 -23.76 4.38
N PHE A 1001 22.83 -22.59 5.01
CA PHE A 1001 23.79 -21.53 4.76
C PHE A 1001 25.23 -21.94 5.14
N GLU A 1002 25.39 -22.67 6.25
CA GLU A 1002 26.68 -23.21 6.70
C GLU A 1002 27.21 -24.34 5.80
N THR A 1003 26.33 -25.26 5.40
CA THR A 1003 26.76 -26.55 4.80
C THR A 1003 26.74 -26.58 3.28
N GLN A 1004 25.90 -25.77 2.63
CA GLN A 1004 25.70 -25.82 1.17
C GLN A 1004 26.42 -24.68 0.45
N ASP A 1005 27.06 -24.97 -0.67
CA ASP A 1005 27.65 -23.93 -1.54
C ASP A 1005 26.57 -23.11 -2.26
N ASP A 1006 25.46 -23.73 -2.61
CA ASP A 1006 24.29 -23.09 -3.22
C ASP A 1006 23.27 -22.64 -2.17
N ILE A 1007 23.21 -21.34 -1.89
CA ILE A 1007 22.32 -20.76 -0.88
C ILE A 1007 20.94 -20.35 -1.43
N ARG A 1008 20.55 -20.78 -2.64
CA ARG A 1008 19.25 -20.44 -3.24
C ARG A 1008 18.06 -20.91 -2.40
N GLU A 1009 18.10 -22.14 -1.90
CA GLU A 1009 17.01 -22.69 -1.07
C GLU A 1009 16.92 -21.99 0.29
N CYS A 1010 18.07 -21.74 0.92
CA CYS A 1010 18.17 -20.94 2.14
C CYS A 1010 17.57 -19.55 1.97
N LEU A 1011 17.95 -18.82 0.91
CA LEU A 1011 17.42 -17.49 0.63
C LEU A 1011 15.93 -17.50 0.32
N LYS A 1012 15.43 -18.55 -0.35
CA LYS A 1012 13.99 -18.73 -0.59
C LYS A 1012 13.25 -18.88 0.74
N LEU A 1013 13.73 -19.77 1.61
CA LEU A 1013 13.11 -20.03 2.91
C LEU A 1013 13.08 -18.77 3.79
N MET A 1014 14.17 -18.01 3.80
CA MET A 1014 14.24 -16.75 4.55
C MET A 1014 13.32 -15.66 3.98
N ASN A 1015 13.33 -15.43 2.66
CA ASN A 1015 12.55 -14.33 2.04
C ASN A 1015 11.05 -14.64 1.92
N ASP A 1016 10.66 -15.91 1.82
CA ASP A 1016 9.26 -16.30 1.64
C ASP A 1016 8.54 -16.57 2.96
N PHE A 1017 9.25 -17.03 4.00
CA PHE A 1017 8.63 -17.46 5.26
C PHE A 1017 9.14 -16.71 6.50
N VAL A 1018 10.46 -16.67 6.75
CA VAL A 1018 11.01 -16.14 8.01
C VAL A 1018 10.92 -14.62 8.09
N VAL A 1019 11.47 -13.90 7.10
CA VAL A 1019 11.50 -12.43 7.08
C VAL A 1019 10.09 -11.81 7.09
N PRO A 1020 9.12 -12.26 6.27
CA PRO A 1020 7.77 -11.67 6.26
C PRO A 1020 6.98 -11.88 7.57
N CYS A 1021 7.33 -12.91 8.34
CA CYS A 1021 6.65 -13.24 9.59
C CYS A 1021 7.38 -12.70 10.84
N LEU A 1022 8.61 -12.20 10.68
CA LEU A 1022 9.40 -11.65 11.78
C LEU A 1022 8.74 -10.43 12.46
N PRO A 1023 8.10 -9.47 11.75
CA PRO A 1023 7.37 -8.38 12.39
C PRO A 1023 6.32 -8.87 13.39
N LEU A 1024 5.62 -9.97 13.08
CA LEU A 1024 4.57 -10.54 13.92
C LEU A 1024 5.08 -11.10 15.26
N LEU A 1025 6.38 -11.41 15.35
CA LEU A 1025 7.04 -11.79 16.60
C LEU A 1025 7.54 -10.55 17.34
N LEU A 1026 8.18 -9.61 16.64
CA LEU A 1026 8.80 -8.43 17.24
C LEU A 1026 7.78 -7.42 17.78
N THR A 1027 6.59 -7.34 17.19
CA THR A 1027 5.49 -6.48 17.68
C THR A 1027 4.56 -7.21 18.67
N SER A 1028 4.90 -8.43 19.07
CA SER A 1028 4.09 -9.24 19.98
C SER A 1028 4.22 -8.76 21.42
N ASN A 1029 3.13 -8.81 22.20
CA ASN A 1029 3.16 -8.50 23.63
C ASN A 1029 3.77 -9.63 24.49
N TYR A 1030 4.13 -10.77 23.88
CA TYR A 1030 4.71 -11.92 24.57
C TYR A 1030 6.24 -11.83 24.53
N ARG A 1031 6.88 -11.91 25.70
CA ARG A 1031 8.34 -11.77 25.81
C ARG A 1031 9.05 -12.87 25.01
N ASP A 1032 8.51 -14.08 25.05
CA ASP A 1032 9.08 -15.21 24.34
C ASP A 1032 9.07 -15.04 22.80
N ASP A 1033 8.10 -14.32 22.24
CA ASP A 1033 8.06 -14.02 20.79
C ASP A 1033 9.16 -13.03 20.40
N VAL A 1034 9.33 -11.95 21.18
CA VAL A 1034 10.39 -10.96 20.96
C VAL A 1034 11.77 -11.62 21.12
N SER A 1035 11.95 -12.43 22.16
CA SER A 1035 13.20 -13.15 22.44
C SER A 1035 13.57 -14.13 21.32
N ALA A 1036 12.59 -14.84 20.73
CA ALA A 1036 12.85 -15.69 19.56
C ALA A 1036 13.24 -14.88 18.31
N GLY A 1037 12.66 -13.69 18.12
CA GLY A 1037 13.07 -12.76 17.07
C GLY A 1037 14.53 -12.32 17.22
N GLU A 1038 14.94 -12.01 18.44
CA GLU A 1038 16.32 -11.65 18.79
C GLU A 1038 17.28 -12.85 18.64
N GLU A 1039 16.89 -14.05 19.07
CA GLU A 1039 17.67 -15.29 18.90
C GLU A 1039 17.96 -15.56 17.42
N MET A 1040 16.97 -15.38 16.54
CA MET A 1040 17.18 -15.54 15.10
C MET A 1040 18.17 -14.50 14.57
N ARG A 1041 18.05 -13.22 14.98
CA ARG A 1041 18.99 -12.15 14.60
C ARG A 1041 20.41 -12.46 15.07
N GLU A 1042 20.58 -12.90 16.32
CA GLU A 1042 21.87 -13.27 16.90
C GLU A 1042 22.53 -14.43 16.16
N LYS A 1043 21.77 -15.50 15.87
CA LYS A 1043 22.25 -16.65 15.08
C LYS A 1043 22.80 -16.21 13.74
N TRP A 1044 22.10 -15.35 13.02
CA TRP A 1044 22.60 -14.86 11.74
C TRP A 1044 23.77 -13.86 11.86
N CYS A 1045 23.80 -13.05 12.92
CA CYS A 1045 24.93 -12.18 13.21
C CYS A 1045 26.21 -12.98 13.50
N SER A 1046 26.10 -14.19 14.04
CA SER A 1046 27.26 -15.06 14.29
C SER A 1046 28.05 -15.47 13.03
N PHE A 1047 27.47 -15.26 11.83
CA PHE A 1047 28.16 -15.43 10.55
C PHE A 1047 29.04 -14.23 10.19
N LEU A 1048 28.81 -13.05 10.79
CA LEU A 1048 29.63 -11.85 10.62
C LEU A 1048 30.93 -12.02 11.39
N GLY A 1049 31.97 -12.51 10.71
CA GLY A 1049 33.30 -12.75 11.29
C GLY A 1049 33.85 -14.16 11.04
N ARG A 1050 33.08 -15.05 10.40
CA ARG A 1050 33.58 -16.33 9.90
C ARG A 1050 34.20 -16.18 8.51
N GLU A 1051 35.18 -17.01 8.17
CA GLU A 1051 35.73 -17.08 6.81
C GLU A 1051 34.67 -17.67 5.86
N ILE A 1052 34.00 -16.78 5.11
CA ILE A 1052 32.94 -17.11 4.16
C ILE A 1052 33.35 -16.60 2.77
N CYS A 1053 32.99 -17.31 1.70
CA CYS A 1053 33.27 -16.89 0.32
C CYS A 1053 32.59 -15.55 -0.02
N GLY A 1054 33.22 -14.68 -0.82
CA GLY A 1054 32.75 -13.32 -1.14
C GLY A 1054 31.29 -13.25 -1.61
N ASP A 1055 30.87 -14.16 -2.49
CA ASP A 1055 29.49 -14.21 -3.01
C ASP A 1055 28.43 -14.50 -1.92
N LYS A 1056 28.81 -15.23 -0.86
CA LYS A 1056 27.93 -15.53 0.28
C LYS A 1056 27.87 -14.36 1.26
N ILE A 1057 28.94 -13.55 1.37
CA ILE A 1057 28.98 -12.37 2.24
C ILE A 1057 28.04 -11.27 1.72
N GLU A 1058 28.02 -10.99 0.42
CA GLU A 1058 27.10 -9.99 -0.16
C GLU A 1058 25.62 -10.37 0.07
N LYS A 1059 25.29 -11.66 -0.12
CA LYS A 1059 23.94 -12.18 0.11
C LYS A 1059 23.56 -12.22 1.58
N LEU A 1060 24.53 -12.44 2.48
CA LEU A 1060 24.33 -12.32 3.92
C LEU A 1060 24.04 -10.87 4.33
N GLN A 1061 24.75 -9.90 3.76
CA GLN A 1061 24.51 -8.47 4.02
C GLN A 1061 23.10 -8.03 3.59
N ASP A 1062 22.61 -8.48 2.42
CA ASP A 1062 21.23 -8.24 1.98
C ASP A 1062 20.17 -8.93 2.86
N LEU A 1063 20.50 -10.10 3.43
CA LEU A 1063 19.61 -10.78 4.37
C LEU A 1063 19.60 -10.08 5.74
N MET A 1064 20.73 -9.55 6.20
CA MET A 1064 20.85 -8.80 7.46
C MET A 1064 20.03 -7.53 7.44
N SER A 1065 20.10 -6.73 6.37
CA SER A 1065 19.26 -5.53 6.26
C SER A 1065 17.77 -5.87 6.44
N LYS A 1066 17.30 -6.95 5.83
CA LYS A 1066 15.91 -7.43 5.94
C LYS A 1066 15.54 -8.03 7.30
N LEU A 1067 16.50 -8.57 8.05
CA LEU A 1067 16.25 -9.11 9.40
C LEU A 1067 16.21 -8.01 10.46
N PHE A 1068 16.99 -6.93 10.29
CA PHE A 1068 16.98 -5.76 11.18
C PHE A 1068 15.83 -4.80 10.86
N ASP A 1069 15.56 -4.57 9.58
CA ASP A 1069 14.44 -3.76 9.07
C ASP A 1069 13.48 -4.62 8.23
N PRO A 1070 12.69 -5.50 8.88
CA PRO A 1070 11.75 -6.35 8.16
C PRO A 1070 10.60 -5.52 7.57
N PRO A 1071 10.09 -5.90 6.38
CA PRO A 1071 9.00 -5.17 5.72
C PRO A 1071 7.74 -5.12 6.60
N THR A 1072 7.09 -3.97 6.66
CA THR A 1072 5.89 -3.74 7.49
C THR A 1072 4.66 -4.54 7.06
N GLU A 1073 4.66 -5.14 5.87
CA GLU A 1073 3.60 -5.99 5.37
C GLU A 1073 3.99 -7.48 5.41
N SER A 1074 3.35 -8.25 6.28
CA SER A 1074 3.41 -9.70 6.21
C SER A 1074 2.70 -10.18 4.94
N LYS A 1075 3.43 -10.79 4.00
CA LYS A 1075 2.84 -11.44 2.82
C LYS A 1075 1.73 -12.39 3.29
N SER A 1076 0.47 -12.09 2.98
CA SER A 1076 -0.64 -13.00 3.27
C SER A 1076 -0.56 -14.18 2.31
N ALA A 1077 0.04 -15.29 2.74
CA ALA A 1077 0.05 -16.50 1.94
C ALA A 1077 -1.40 -16.97 1.69
N GLN A 1078 -1.70 -17.33 0.45
CA GLN A 1078 -3.01 -17.86 0.08
C GLN A 1078 -3.19 -19.25 0.69
N ILE A 1079 -4.27 -19.42 1.46
CA ILE A 1079 -4.67 -20.72 2.01
C ILE A 1079 -5.76 -21.32 1.10
N PRO A 1080 -5.76 -22.64 0.90
CA PRO A 1080 -6.87 -23.33 0.24
C PRO A 1080 -8.22 -23.00 0.90
N ALA A 1081 -9.26 -22.75 0.08
CA ALA A 1081 -10.60 -22.47 0.58
C ALA A 1081 -11.09 -23.62 1.48
N VAL A 1082 -11.50 -23.30 2.71
CA VAL A 1082 -12.06 -24.26 3.67
C VAL A 1082 -13.41 -24.73 3.15
N MET A 1083 -13.57 -26.03 2.85
CA MET A 1083 -14.85 -26.57 2.40
C MET A 1083 -15.75 -26.94 3.59
N SER A 1084 -17.07 -26.86 3.41
CA SER A 1084 -18.03 -27.21 4.47
C SER A 1084 -17.88 -28.64 5.00
N ARG A 1085 -17.37 -29.57 4.18
CA ARG A 1085 -17.07 -30.96 4.59
C ARG A 1085 -15.91 -31.04 5.58
N ASP A 1086 -14.94 -30.12 5.47
CA ASP A 1086 -13.72 -30.12 6.27
C ASP A 1086 -14.00 -29.71 7.74
N LEU A 1087 -15.14 -29.05 7.97
CA LEU A 1087 -15.60 -28.63 9.29
C LEU A 1087 -16.39 -29.72 10.02
N LYS A 1088 -16.87 -30.75 9.33
CA LYS A 1088 -17.78 -31.76 9.91
C LYS A 1088 -17.10 -32.61 11.00
N ASP A 1089 -15.87 -33.03 10.75
CA ASP A 1089 -15.08 -33.87 11.69
C ASP A 1089 -14.11 -33.05 12.55
N LEU A 1090 -14.32 -31.74 12.64
CA LEU A 1090 -13.38 -30.79 13.23
C LEU A 1090 -13.07 -31.10 14.71
N TYR A 1091 -14.08 -31.45 15.51
CA TYR A 1091 -13.88 -31.77 16.93
C TYR A 1091 -13.01 -33.02 17.12
N THR A 1092 -13.27 -34.08 16.34
CA THR A 1092 -12.49 -35.32 16.38
C THR A 1092 -11.03 -35.06 15.96
N ASN A 1093 -10.84 -34.32 14.87
CA ASN A 1093 -9.50 -33.95 14.41
C ASN A 1093 -8.76 -33.06 15.42
N TYR A 1094 -9.47 -32.13 16.06
CA TYR A 1094 -8.92 -31.33 17.15
C TYR A 1094 -8.43 -32.21 18.30
N LEU A 1095 -9.23 -33.17 18.75
CA LEU A 1095 -8.86 -34.07 19.85
C LEU A 1095 -7.63 -34.93 19.52
N ILE A 1096 -7.55 -35.47 18.30
CA ILE A 1096 -6.41 -36.28 17.86
C ILE A 1096 -5.12 -35.45 17.94
N VAL A 1097 -5.15 -34.26 17.35
CA VAL A 1097 -3.98 -33.39 17.25
C VAL A 1097 -3.55 -32.83 18.61
N MET A 1098 -4.53 -32.47 19.45
CA MET A 1098 -4.25 -31.99 20.81
C MET A 1098 -3.71 -33.08 21.72
N ASN A 1099 -4.08 -34.35 21.52
CA ASN A 1099 -3.45 -35.45 22.26
C ASN A 1099 -1.98 -35.64 21.84
N VAL A 1100 -1.66 -35.54 20.54
CA VAL A 1100 -0.26 -35.57 20.07
C VAL A 1100 0.55 -34.41 20.67
N ALA A 1101 -0.03 -33.21 20.68
CA ALA A 1101 0.57 -32.02 21.31
C ALA A 1101 0.81 -32.19 22.82
N TYR A 1102 -0.12 -32.87 23.51
CA TYR A 1102 -0.03 -33.19 24.93
C TYR A 1102 1.08 -34.20 25.20
N GLU A 1103 1.11 -35.32 24.47
CA GLU A 1103 2.14 -36.36 24.62
C GLU A 1103 3.55 -35.85 24.32
N SER A 1104 3.66 -34.87 23.42
CA SER A 1104 4.92 -34.20 23.07
C SER A 1104 5.35 -33.11 24.08
N GLY A 1105 4.55 -32.85 25.12
CA GLY A 1105 4.80 -31.80 26.11
C GLY A 1105 4.76 -30.36 25.56
N TYR A 1106 4.21 -30.15 24.36
CA TYR A 1106 4.13 -28.82 23.74
C TYR A 1106 3.03 -27.97 24.36
N ILE A 1107 1.94 -28.58 24.83
CA ILE A 1107 0.86 -27.84 25.51
C ILE A 1107 1.36 -27.20 26.80
N GLU A 1108 2.07 -27.95 27.65
CA GLU A 1108 2.59 -27.42 28.92
C GLU A 1108 3.62 -26.31 28.69
N ARG A 1109 4.53 -26.49 27.72
CA ARG A 1109 5.49 -25.46 27.31
C ARG A 1109 4.81 -24.20 26.78
N ALA A 1110 3.75 -24.35 25.97
CA ALA A 1110 2.99 -23.22 25.45
C ALA A 1110 2.23 -22.46 26.56
N LEU A 1111 1.66 -23.15 27.54
CA LEU A 1111 0.92 -22.51 28.62
C LEU A 1111 1.82 -21.80 29.64
N ASN A 1112 3.01 -22.37 29.88
CA ASN A 1112 4.04 -21.82 30.76
C ASN A 1112 4.90 -20.72 30.10
N SER A 1113 4.70 -20.46 28.80
CA SER A 1113 5.35 -19.38 28.06
C SER A 1113 5.00 -17.99 28.60
N SER A 1114 6.01 -17.11 28.66
CA SER A 1114 5.98 -15.81 29.37
C SER A 1114 5.55 -14.63 28.51
#